data_AF-A0A7K4IGC4-F1
#
_entry.id   AF-A0A7K4IGC4-F1
#
_cell.length_a   1.000
_cell.length_b   1.000
_cell.length_c   1.000
_cell.angle_alpha   90.00
_cell.angle_beta   90.00
_cell.angle_gamma   90.00
#
_symmetry.space_group_name_H-M   'P 1'
#
loop_
_entity.id
_entity.type
_entity.pdbx_description
1 polymer ?
#
loop_
_entity_poly.entity_id
_entity_poly.type
_entity_poly.pdbx_seq_one_letter_code
_entity_poly.pdbx_strand_id
1 'polypeptide(L)'
;MPNVIGRKSNDEEPEASAPSTPDDIQVHTHRLFGLNLDAQDAVREFALHDIDDQEGIEQKRIQMHDTFTQLYAEVADFTEQLMGEDFDIAYLRERIQQADENTREQLENALKELQVQAQRNLADIWMARVLSWLHQAAASSGPFVATEHEDKKRSASRLMATVMTMIEKPFAAVPRRTDGTQKLRRVALGNMAHRLLSQSGLSDQKELAEIEGKNKVAEAEFHDEFLNELISLESTFRQAFNPFDELVWKDILGAYIYEQATDLYNEAIAALEKTQAGETMLPTIRAWKQNTAGLCEVYIAMTYNDIADAQMRAGNLEDASKLYMEASEAYGRAGKLFAEVPQLQSNVQQSQRDRDHKKAQSLFCKAEASVKELSALLRVDNKAEAMVVLGEIFRDLRKAEKLSQTRELTAALKENLRIFAFVEEKLKNGGDNTSGIIDQIELAKGIRKEGLIQSVSKAMDHARTSLGEDASEALEEIREALSSLGILLSLEEEDEEVANLRNRVLALLANAKYVIQFQLSSQLEPGVKFIMSRILENLHADEASTYYKIIGENDKAEELTDMGKLALATAYASEAQAFIRQSEQWAFRTQLERSGVFKRIESQEESLELANDEELVDRALRSHDSTGERLKHGVASFEAAAHELDSVKKKAIRKKNSVDDQVKQLQGVVMKLKGDISRIEAAKSDFLAEFHSKKGDSTKARRYFTQATDLLREAVGNYTVAAQVFQQLGDLQTAQAVDSKARTTDLLARVSWENGQRIANNQPPTYKGDTELAALYLGGTGSE
;
A
#
# COMPACT_ATOMS: atom_id res chain seq x y z
N MET A 1 -5.55 -29.93 0.49
CA MET A 1 -4.58 -30.68 -0.35
C MET A 1 -5.30 -31.83 -1.06
N PRO A 2 -4.94 -32.26 -2.29
CA PRO A 2 -3.61 -32.28 -2.97
C PRO A 2 -3.48 -31.32 -4.18
N ASN A 3 -2.38 -30.55 -4.33
CA ASN A 3 -1.11 -30.80 -5.09
C ASN A 3 -1.27 -30.63 -6.63
N VAL A 4 -0.48 -29.89 -7.44
CA VAL A 4 0.96 -29.55 -7.47
C VAL A 4 1.18 -28.36 -8.44
N ILE A 5 1.96 -27.33 -8.09
CA ILE A 5 2.67 -26.48 -9.07
C ILE A 5 4.17 -26.65 -8.82
N GLY A 6 4.87 -27.15 -9.82
CA GLY A 6 6.27 -27.56 -9.74
C GLY A 6 7.23 -26.37 -9.69
N ARG A 7 8.13 -26.39 -8.69
CA ARG A 7 9.40 -25.66 -8.69
C ARG A 7 10.25 -26.10 -9.89
N LYS A 8 10.70 -25.16 -10.72
CA LYS A 8 11.88 -25.35 -11.57
C LYS A 8 13.09 -24.77 -10.86
N SER A 9 14.15 -25.58 -10.79
CA SER A 9 15.46 -25.28 -10.25
C SER A 9 16.24 -24.33 -11.17
N ASN A 10 16.94 -23.37 -10.55
CA ASN A 10 18.01 -22.58 -11.15
C ASN A 10 19.16 -23.51 -11.55
N ASP A 11 19.65 -23.36 -12.78
CA ASP A 11 21.06 -23.51 -13.20
C ASP A 11 21.09 -23.31 -14.73
N GLU A 12 21.42 -22.10 -15.20
CA GLU A 12 22.12 -21.84 -16.47
C GLU A 12 22.49 -20.34 -16.58
N GLU A 13 23.75 -20.09 -16.92
CA GLU A 13 24.44 -18.80 -17.04
C GLU A 13 23.92 -17.90 -18.18
N PRO A 14 24.24 -16.58 -18.20
CA PRO A 14 23.49 -15.57 -18.95
C PRO A 14 23.88 -15.54 -20.43
N GLU A 15 23.02 -16.05 -21.30
CA GLU A 15 23.14 -15.84 -22.75
C GLU A 15 22.55 -14.50 -23.20
N ALA A 16 23.26 -13.92 -24.17
CA ALA A 16 23.11 -12.57 -24.69
C ALA A 16 21.68 -12.21 -25.14
N SER A 17 21.33 -10.95 -24.86
CA SER A 17 20.11 -10.25 -25.25
C SER A 17 19.61 -10.60 -26.65
N ALA A 18 18.57 -11.44 -26.70
CA ALA A 18 17.72 -11.60 -27.85
C ALA A 18 16.82 -10.34 -28.01
N PRO A 19 16.43 -9.96 -29.24
CA PRO A 19 15.63 -8.77 -29.48
C PRO A 19 14.21 -8.98 -28.95
N SER A 20 13.73 -8.02 -28.15
CA SER A 20 12.41 -8.05 -27.51
C SER A 20 11.27 -8.11 -28.53
N THR A 21 10.38 -9.08 -28.33
CA THR A 21 9.06 -9.17 -28.97
C THR A 21 8.11 -8.08 -28.45
N PRO A 22 7.06 -7.69 -29.19
CA PRO A 22 6.22 -6.52 -28.87
C PRO A 22 5.19 -6.67 -27.73
N ASP A 23 5.28 -7.67 -26.83
CA ASP A 23 4.08 -8.27 -26.21
C ASP A 23 4.03 -8.44 -24.67
N ASP A 24 4.62 -7.57 -23.84
CA ASP A 24 4.21 -7.54 -22.42
C ASP A 24 4.33 -6.15 -21.82
N ILE A 25 3.30 -5.33 -22.03
CA ILE A 25 3.15 -4.06 -21.32
C ILE A 25 2.59 -4.36 -19.94
N GLN A 26 3.42 -4.16 -18.93
CA GLN A 26 3.01 -4.35 -17.54
C GLN A 26 2.02 -3.25 -17.14
N VAL A 27 0.76 -3.62 -16.90
CA VAL A 27 -0.25 -2.73 -16.32
C VAL A 27 0.02 -2.57 -14.82
N HIS A 28 0.30 -1.34 -14.37
CA HIS A 28 0.72 -1.10 -12.98
C HIS A 28 -0.38 -1.43 -11.98
N THR A 29 -1.64 -1.12 -12.29
CA THR A 29 -2.78 -1.50 -11.45
C THR A 29 -2.84 -3.01 -11.24
N HIS A 30 -2.51 -3.81 -12.26
CA HIS A 30 -2.51 -5.27 -12.14
C HIS A 30 -1.39 -5.74 -11.20
N ARG A 31 -0.19 -5.16 -11.33
CA ARG A 31 0.95 -5.46 -10.46
C ARG A 31 0.69 -5.05 -9.02
N LEU A 32 0.17 -3.84 -8.81
CA LEU A 32 -0.21 -3.33 -7.49
C LEU A 32 -1.29 -4.21 -6.85
N PHE A 33 -2.27 -4.67 -7.63
CA PHE A 33 -3.28 -5.61 -7.13
C PHE A 33 -2.64 -6.91 -6.61
N GLY A 34 -1.73 -7.52 -7.37
CA GLY A 34 -0.99 -8.71 -6.94
C GLY A 34 -0.14 -8.48 -5.69
N LEU A 35 0.62 -7.38 -5.65
CA LEU A 35 1.46 -7.06 -4.48
C LEU A 35 0.64 -6.81 -3.21
N ASN A 36 -0.57 -6.26 -3.32
CA ASN A 36 -1.45 -6.11 -2.16
C ASN A 36 -1.97 -7.46 -1.65
N LEU A 37 -2.31 -8.40 -2.54
CA LEU A 37 -2.69 -9.75 -2.16
C LEU A 37 -1.54 -10.43 -1.40
N ASP A 38 -0.33 -10.39 -1.96
CA ASP A 38 0.86 -10.98 -1.35
C ASP A 38 1.14 -10.39 0.05
N ALA A 39 0.97 -9.06 0.20
CA ALA A 39 1.15 -8.38 1.48
C ALA A 39 0.09 -8.80 2.52
N GLN A 40 -1.19 -8.86 2.15
CA GLN A 40 -2.27 -9.28 3.05
C GLN A 40 -2.13 -10.75 3.48
N ASP A 41 -1.75 -11.63 2.55
CA ASP A 41 -1.51 -13.03 2.86
C ASP A 41 -0.29 -13.20 3.77
N ALA A 42 0.78 -12.44 3.56
CA ALA A 42 1.96 -12.48 4.43
C ALA A 42 1.64 -12.03 5.87
N VAL A 43 0.78 -11.02 6.05
CA VAL A 43 0.28 -10.62 7.39
C VAL A 43 -0.49 -11.76 8.06
N ARG A 44 -1.37 -12.43 7.31
CA ARG A 44 -2.15 -13.56 7.82
C ARG A 44 -1.26 -14.75 8.20
N GLU A 45 -0.30 -15.09 7.35
CA GLU A 45 0.66 -16.17 7.60
C GLU A 45 1.52 -15.89 8.82
N PHE A 46 1.98 -14.65 9.00
CA PHE A 46 2.72 -14.24 10.19
C PHE A 46 1.86 -14.34 11.47
N ALA A 47 0.64 -13.79 11.44
CA ALA A 47 -0.22 -13.74 12.62
C ALA A 47 -0.71 -15.13 13.10
N LEU A 48 -0.79 -16.11 12.19
CA LEU A 48 -1.28 -17.47 12.49
C LEU A 48 -0.16 -18.51 12.57
N HIS A 49 1.11 -18.11 12.44
CA HIS A 49 2.24 -19.05 12.55
C HIS A 49 2.36 -19.59 13.98
N ASP A 50 2.92 -20.80 14.09
CA ASP A 50 3.19 -21.43 15.39
C ASP A 50 4.25 -20.62 16.14
N ILE A 51 3.92 -20.20 17.36
CA ILE A 51 4.80 -19.35 18.18
C ILE A 51 5.97 -20.12 18.80
N ASP A 52 5.88 -21.45 18.89
CA ASP A 52 6.97 -22.28 19.39
C ASP A 52 8.09 -22.42 18.33
N ASP A 53 7.79 -22.12 17.05
CA ASP A 53 8.74 -22.03 15.95
C ASP A 53 9.28 -20.61 15.77
N GLN A 54 10.20 -20.21 16.65
CA GLN A 54 10.82 -18.87 16.65
C GLN A 54 11.56 -18.54 15.34
N GLU A 55 12.12 -19.54 14.66
CA GLU A 55 12.80 -19.31 13.39
C GLU A 55 11.78 -19.08 12.27
N GLY A 56 10.73 -19.90 12.20
CA GLY A 56 9.66 -19.74 11.21
C GLY A 56 8.87 -18.45 11.38
N ILE A 57 8.54 -18.04 12.61
CA ILE A 57 7.81 -16.79 12.85
C ILE A 57 8.62 -15.56 12.41
N GLU A 58 9.94 -15.56 12.61
CA GLU A 58 10.82 -14.50 12.12
C GLU A 58 10.92 -14.51 10.59
N GLN A 59 11.00 -15.70 9.95
CA GLN A 59 10.96 -15.79 8.50
C GLN A 59 9.65 -15.22 7.92
N LYS A 60 8.51 -15.50 8.57
CA LYS A 60 7.20 -14.94 8.17
C LYS A 60 7.11 -13.45 8.40
N ARG A 61 7.67 -12.93 9.48
CA ARG A 61 7.78 -11.48 9.74
C ARG A 61 8.61 -10.78 8.67
N ILE A 62 9.75 -11.33 8.30
CA ILE A 62 10.61 -10.79 7.22
C ILE A 62 9.84 -10.79 5.89
N GLN A 63 9.19 -11.90 5.54
CA GLN A 63 8.37 -12.01 4.33
C GLN A 63 7.23 -10.97 4.31
N MET A 64 6.57 -10.74 5.44
CA MET A 64 5.57 -9.70 5.60
C MET A 64 6.16 -8.32 5.29
N HIS A 65 7.31 -7.97 5.83
CA HIS A 65 7.93 -6.67 5.51
C HIS A 65 8.45 -6.59 4.07
N ASP A 66 9.02 -7.65 3.51
CA ASP A 66 9.53 -7.68 2.13
C ASP A 66 8.41 -7.44 1.10
N THR A 67 7.22 -8.01 1.33
CA THR A 67 6.05 -7.79 0.46
C THR A 67 5.57 -6.34 0.51
N PHE A 68 5.50 -5.72 1.69
CA PHE A 68 5.21 -4.28 1.82
C PHE A 68 6.31 -3.40 1.21
N THR A 69 7.57 -3.78 1.33
CA THR A 69 8.69 -3.09 0.66
C THR A 69 8.49 -3.05 -0.84
N GLN A 70 8.14 -4.19 -1.45
CA GLN A 70 7.90 -4.28 -2.89
C GLN A 70 6.68 -3.47 -3.32
N LEU A 71 5.59 -3.54 -2.53
CA LEU A 71 4.38 -2.76 -2.77
C LEU A 71 4.67 -1.25 -2.81
N TYR A 72 5.35 -0.72 -1.78
CA TYR A 72 5.64 0.71 -1.72
C TYR A 72 6.70 1.16 -2.73
N ALA A 73 7.65 0.30 -3.10
CA ALA A 73 8.57 0.58 -4.19
C ALA A 73 7.81 0.74 -5.51
N GLU A 74 6.86 -0.16 -5.81
CA GLU A 74 6.03 -0.06 -7.02
C GLU A 74 5.14 1.18 -7.01
N VAL A 75 4.57 1.55 -5.85
CA VAL A 75 3.80 2.81 -5.72
C VAL A 75 4.67 4.02 -6.04
N ALA A 76 5.91 4.05 -5.54
CA ALA A 76 6.84 5.15 -5.81
C ALA A 76 7.19 5.23 -7.31
N ASP A 77 7.56 4.10 -7.90
CA ASP A 77 7.96 4.02 -9.31
C ASP A 77 6.80 4.35 -10.24
N PHE A 78 5.60 3.85 -9.96
CA PHE A 78 4.41 4.19 -10.74
C PHE A 78 4.05 5.67 -10.62
N THR A 79 4.13 6.25 -9.42
CA THR A 79 3.87 7.69 -9.22
C THR A 79 4.90 8.54 -9.97
N GLU A 80 6.18 8.15 -9.96
CA GLU A 80 7.24 8.81 -10.72
C GLU A 80 7.00 8.72 -12.24
N GLN A 81 6.58 7.57 -12.75
CA GLN A 81 6.22 7.42 -14.16
C GLN A 81 5.01 8.25 -14.56
N LEU A 82 4.04 8.45 -13.65
CA LEU A 82 2.89 9.32 -13.88
C LEU A 82 3.23 10.82 -13.85
N MET A 83 4.36 11.22 -13.28
CA MET A 83 4.81 12.61 -13.32
C MET A 83 5.28 12.99 -14.73
N GLY A 84 4.48 13.83 -15.41
CA GLY A 84 4.82 14.41 -16.72
C GLY A 84 5.17 15.91 -16.67
N GLU A 85 5.14 16.51 -15.49
CA GLU A 85 4.95 17.94 -15.28
C GLU A 85 6.21 18.79 -15.56
N ASP A 86 7.41 18.18 -15.58
CA ASP A 86 8.68 18.89 -15.73
C ASP A 86 8.79 19.70 -17.03
N PHE A 87 8.38 19.11 -18.15
CA PHE A 87 8.35 19.82 -19.42
C PHE A 87 7.23 20.85 -19.46
N ASP A 88 6.07 20.58 -18.87
CA ASP A 88 4.96 21.54 -18.85
C ASP A 88 5.35 22.79 -18.03
N ILE A 89 6.07 22.59 -16.92
CA ILE A 89 6.68 23.66 -16.12
C ILE A 89 7.70 24.44 -16.97
N ALA A 90 8.59 23.77 -17.69
CA ALA A 90 9.59 24.41 -18.54
C ALA A 90 8.94 25.20 -19.69
N TYR A 91 7.93 24.62 -20.34
CA TYR A 91 7.18 25.22 -21.43
C TYR A 91 6.38 26.44 -20.98
N LEU A 92 5.68 26.37 -19.85
CA LEU A 92 4.97 27.52 -19.28
C LEU A 92 5.94 28.64 -18.91
N ARG A 93 7.11 28.33 -18.33
CA ARG A 93 8.16 29.32 -18.04
C ARG A 93 8.64 30.03 -19.31
N GLU A 94 8.85 29.30 -20.39
CA GLU A 94 9.23 29.87 -21.69
C GLU A 94 8.13 30.76 -22.26
N ARG A 95 6.87 30.31 -22.23
CA ARG A 95 5.73 31.11 -22.71
C ARG A 95 5.49 32.37 -21.89
N ILE A 96 5.67 32.32 -20.56
CA ILE A 96 5.56 33.50 -19.68
C ILE A 96 6.57 34.58 -20.10
N GLN A 97 7.77 34.20 -20.54
CA GLN A 97 8.78 35.15 -21.02
C GLN A 97 8.38 35.84 -22.33
N GLN A 98 7.48 35.23 -23.11
CA GLN A 98 7.06 35.68 -24.43
C GLN A 98 5.63 36.26 -24.46
N ALA A 99 4.91 36.27 -23.33
CA ALA A 99 3.50 36.62 -23.25
C ALA A 99 3.25 38.09 -22.86
N ASP A 100 2.16 38.65 -23.41
CA ASP A 100 1.63 39.97 -23.03
C ASP A 100 1.04 39.98 -21.61
N GLU A 101 0.87 41.16 -21.02
CA GLU A 101 0.60 41.38 -19.58
C GLU A 101 -0.61 40.60 -19.03
N ASN A 102 -1.75 40.56 -19.75
CA ASN A 102 -2.95 39.81 -19.31
C ASN A 102 -2.78 38.28 -19.46
N THR A 103 -2.12 37.83 -20.52
CA THR A 103 -1.87 36.39 -20.77
C THR A 103 -0.80 35.87 -19.82
N ARG A 104 0.14 36.72 -19.44
CA ARG A 104 1.21 36.43 -18.49
C ARG A 104 0.67 36.11 -17.10
N GLU A 105 -0.28 36.88 -16.57
CA GLU A 105 -0.88 36.61 -15.26
C GLU A 105 -1.60 35.24 -15.22
N GLN A 106 -2.31 34.89 -16.30
CA GLN A 106 -2.97 33.58 -16.42
C GLN A 106 -1.96 32.43 -16.46
N LEU A 107 -0.88 32.58 -17.25
CA LEU A 107 0.18 31.58 -17.35
C LEU A 107 0.99 31.45 -16.04
N GLU A 108 1.22 32.56 -15.34
CA GLU A 108 1.89 32.56 -14.02
C GLU A 108 1.04 31.84 -12.96
N ASN A 109 -0.28 32.03 -12.97
CA ASN A 109 -1.19 31.28 -12.10
C ASN A 109 -1.21 29.79 -12.44
N ALA A 110 -1.32 29.41 -13.72
CA ALA A 110 -1.26 28.03 -14.16
C ALA A 110 0.08 27.36 -13.79
N LEU A 111 1.20 28.07 -13.96
CA LEU A 111 2.53 27.60 -13.55
C LEU A 111 2.59 27.36 -12.04
N LYS A 112 1.97 28.24 -11.24
CA LYS A 112 1.94 28.10 -9.78
C LYS A 112 1.12 26.89 -9.34
N GLU A 113 -0.04 26.66 -9.94
CA GLU A 113 -0.87 25.48 -9.67
C GLU A 113 -0.14 24.19 -10.03
N LEU A 114 0.48 24.15 -11.22
CA LEU A 114 1.27 23.00 -11.68
C LEU A 114 2.48 22.73 -10.78
N GLN A 115 3.16 23.78 -10.31
CA GLN A 115 4.27 23.63 -9.35
C GLN A 115 3.81 23.07 -8.00
N VAL A 116 2.63 23.48 -7.52
CA VAL A 116 2.05 22.93 -6.29
C VAL A 116 1.68 21.45 -6.48
N GLN A 117 1.12 21.09 -7.63
CA GLN A 117 0.79 19.70 -7.95
C GLN A 117 2.06 18.83 -8.05
N ALA A 118 3.07 19.29 -8.78
CA ALA A 118 4.36 18.59 -8.89
C ALA A 118 5.03 18.39 -7.53
N GLN A 119 4.96 19.38 -6.64
CA GLN A 119 5.45 19.25 -5.26
C GLN A 119 4.68 18.20 -4.45
N ARG A 120 3.35 18.11 -4.61
CA ARG A 120 2.53 17.07 -3.96
C ARG A 120 2.88 15.68 -4.47
N ASN A 121 2.99 15.49 -5.78
CA ASN A 121 3.35 14.21 -6.39
C ASN A 121 4.76 13.77 -5.94
N LEU A 122 5.71 14.70 -5.91
CA LEU A 122 7.06 14.44 -5.43
C LEU A 122 7.05 14.02 -3.95
N ALA A 123 6.24 14.68 -3.12
CA ALA A 123 6.08 14.30 -1.72
C ALA A 123 5.52 12.87 -1.57
N ASP A 124 4.58 12.48 -2.42
CA ASP A 124 4.00 11.13 -2.43
C ASP A 124 5.01 10.05 -2.83
N ILE A 125 5.83 10.31 -3.86
CA ILE A 125 6.93 9.41 -4.28
C ILE A 125 7.90 9.21 -3.13
N TRP A 126 8.35 10.31 -2.52
CA TRP A 126 9.30 10.21 -1.42
C TRP A 126 8.69 9.53 -0.20
N MET A 127 7.40 9.75 0.08
CA MET A 127 6.71 9.05 1.16
C MET A 127 6.69 7.53 0.89
N ALA A 128 6.31 7.10 -0.31
CA ALA A 128 6.32 5.69 -0.68
C ALA A 128 7.73 5.07 -0.57
N ARG A 129 8.78 5.79 -0.99
CA ARG A 129 10.18 5.36 -0.80
C ARG A 129 10.57 5.23 0.67
N VAL A 130 10.20 6.22 1.49
CA VAL A 130 10.44 6.18 2.94
C VAL A 130 9.75 4.98 3.57
N LEU A 131 8.50 4.69 3.21
CA LEU A 131 7.77 3.51 3.69
C LEU A 131 8.46 2.22 3.26
N SER A 132 8.88 2.11 2.00
CA SER A 132 9.61 0.94 1.50
C SER A 132 10.89 0.69 2.31
N TRP A 133 11.68 1.72 2.58
CA TRP A 133 12.89 1.61 3.41
C TRP A 133 12.61 1.32 4.88
N LEU A 134 11.52 1.84 5.45
CA LEU A 134 11.11 1.51 6.81
C LEU A 134 10.81 0.01 6.94
N HIS A 135 10.09 -0.55 5.98
CA HIS A 135 9.84 -1.99 5.94
C HIS A 135 11.13 -2.81 5.76
N GLN A 136 12.04 -2.42 4.87
CA GLN A 136 13.33 -3.11 4.71
C GLN A 136 14.15 -3.08 6.01
N ALA A 137 14.10 -1.95 6.71
CA ALA A 137 14.82 -1.80 7.95
C ALA A 137 14.18 -2.60 9.10
N ALA A 138 12.85 -2.61 9.19
CA ALA A 138 12.11 -3.44 10.13
C ALA A 138 12.33 -4.94 9.87
N ALA A 139 12.37 -5.39 8.61
CA ALA A 139 12.77 -6.75 8.24
C ALA A 139 14.19 -7.09 8.75
N SER A 140 15.06 -6.08 8.83
CA SER A 140 16.44 -6.23 9.32
C SER A 140 16.57 -6.08 10.84
N SER A 141 15.50 -5.70 11.56
CA SER A 141 15.44 -5.51 13.01
C SER A 141 14.21 -6.22 13.59
N GLY A 142 14.38 -7.47 14.01
CA GLY A 142 13.30 -8.30 14.55
C GLY A 142 13.41 -8.54 16.04
N PRO A 143 12.30 -8.47 16.80
CA PRO A 143 12.30 -8.79 18.21
C PRO A 143 12.42 -10.31 18.46
N PHE A 144 12.25 -11.14 17.42
CA PHE A 144 12.29 -12.59 17.49
C PHE A 144 13.68 -13.20 17.20
N VAL A 145 14.66 -12.39 16.77
CA VAL A 145 16.08 -12.78 16.73
C VAL A 145 16.97 -11.61 17.13
N ALA A 146 17.38 -11.59 18.40
CA ALA A 146 18.40 -10.68 18.90
C ALA A 146 19.52 -11.49 19.57
N THR A 147 20.49 -11.99 18.80
CA THR A 147 21.89 -12.16 19.28
C THR A 147 22.96 -12.52 18.24
N GLU A 148 22.66 -12.96 16.99
CA GLU A 148 23.71 -13.60 16.16
C GLU A 148 24.08 -12.94 14.81
N HIS A 149 23.51 -11.79 14.42
CA HIS A 149 23.79 -11.20 13.10
C HIS A 149 24.12 -9.70 13.13
N GLU A 150 25.38 -9.35 13.41
CA GLU A 150 25.89 -7.98 13.28
C GLU A 150 25.61 -7.37 11.90
N ASP A 151 25.64 -8.18 10.84
CA ASP A 151 25.41 -7.73 9.46
C ASP A 151 23.97 -7.22 9.25
N LYS A 152 22.97 -7.85 9.88
CA LYS A 152 21.57 -7.42 9.83
C LYS A 152 21.38 -6.10 10.59
N LYS A 153 22.01 -5.96 11.77
CA LYS A 153 22.00 -4.69 12.54
C LYS A 153 22.63 -3.55 11.74
N ARG A 154 23.77 -3.78 11.07
CA ARG A 154 24.42 -2.79 10.20
C ARG A 154 23.55 -2.42 8.98
N SER A 155 22.85 -3.39 8.39
CA SER A 155 21.92 -3.15 7.28
C SER A 155 20.74 -2.27 7.72
N ALA A 156 20.11 -2.60 8.86
CA ALA A 156 19.03 -1.83 9.45
C ALA A 156 19.46 -0.37 9.72
N SER A 157 20.61 -0.17 10.38
CA SER A 157 21.14 1.18 10.65
C SER A 157 21.45 1.97 9.37
N ARG A 158 21.96 1.31 8.32
CA ARG A 158 22.21 1.97 7.01
C ARG A 158 20.91 2.40 6.33
N LEU A 159 19.89 1.55 6.35
CA LEU A 159 18.58 1.88 5.81
C LEU A 159 17.91 3.00 6.63
N MET A 160 18.08 3.01 7.96
CA MET A 160 17.61 4.12 8.79
C MET A 160 18.27 5.45 8.43
N ALA A 161 19.59 5.45 8.27
CA ALA A 161 20.31 6.65 7.86
C ALA A 161 19.81 7.15 6.48
N THR A 162 19.39 6.23 5.60
CA THR A 162 18.78 6.57 4.32
C THR A 162 17.40 7.20 4.50
N VAL A 163 16.54 6.63 5.37
CA VAL A 163 15.26 7.22 5.76
C VAL A 163 15.47 8.63 6.31
N MET A 164 16.35 8.80 7.28
CA MET A 164 16.63 10.09 7.93
C MET A 164 17.15 11.17 6.97
N THR A 165 18.02 10.80 6.03
CA THR A 165 18.56 11.77 5.06
C THR A 165 17.54 12.15 4.00
N MET A 166 16.63 11.25 3.64
CA MET A 166 15.69 11.45 2.56
C MET A 166 14.35 12.02 3.01
N ILE A 167 14.04 11.94 4.31
CA ILE A 167 12.78 12.43 4.84
C ILE A 167 12.63 13.96 4.78
N GLU A 168 13.74 14.70 4.72
CA GLU A 168 13.69 16.14 4.44
C GLU A 168 13.06 16.43 3.07
N LYS A 169 13.16 15.53 2.09
CA LYS A 169 12.63 15.75 0.74
C LYS A 169 11.09 15.81 0.68
N PRO A 170 10.32 14.84 1.24
CA PRO A 170 8.87 14.96 1.30
C PRO A 170 8.43 16.12 2.20
N PHE A 171 9.15 16.41 3.30
CA PHE A 171 8.80 17.52 4.19
C PHE A 171 9.10 18.91 3.60
N ALA A 172 10.21 19.07 2.88
CA ALA A 172 10.55 20.33 2.20
C ALA A 172 9.60 20.62 1.03
N ALA A 173 8.94 19.60 0.47
CA ALA A 173 7.91 19.74 -0.56
C ALA A 173 6.56 20.23 -0.01
N VAL A 174 6.33 20.19 1.32
CA VAL A 174 5.10 20.70 1.96
C VAL A 174 5.43 21.98 2.77
N PRO A 175 4.94 23.17 2.37
CA PRO A 175 5.39 24.47 2.91
C PRO A 175 5.13 24.77 4.41
N ARG A 176 4.70 23.81 5.24
CA ARG A 176 4.14 24.08 6.57
C ARG A 176 4.78 23.39 7.78
N ARG A 177 5.82 22.56 7.65
CA ARG A 177 6.43 21.92 8.84
C ARG A 177 7.89 22.31 9.00
N THR A 178 8.13 23.19 9.98
CA THR A 178 9.42 23.84 10.22
C THR A 178 10.28 23.18 11.30
N ASP A 179 9.79 22.19 12.06
CA ASP A 179 10.50 21.70 13.26
C ASP A 179 11.43 20.49 12.97
N GLY A 180 10.92 19.40 12.41
CA GLY A 180 11.72 18.19 12.12
C GLY A 180 12.92 18.43 11.19
N THR A 181 12.74 19.23 10.13
CA THR A 181 13.82 19.63 9.21
C THR A 181 14.88 20.51 9.90
N GLN A 182 14.51 21.30 10.91
CA GLN A 182 15.51 22.06 11.67
C GLN A 182 16.36 21.15 12.55
N LYS A 183 15.81 20.06 13.10
CA LYS A 183 16.56 19.09 13.91
C LYS A 183 17.50 18.24 13.08
N LEU A 184 17.08 17.75 11.92
CA LEU A 184 17.97 17.04 10.98
C LEU A 184 19.14 17.92 10.53
N ARG A 185 18.88 19.20 10.24
CA ARG A 185 19.95 20.19 9.99
C ARG A 185 20.88 20.36 11.18
N ARG A 186 20.37 20.37 12.42
CA ARG A 186 21.23 20.43 13.63
C ARG A 186 22.13 19.20 13.74
N VAL A 187 21.61 17.99 13.50
CA VAL A 187 22.40 16.76 13.48
C VAL A 187 23.48 16.82 12.39
N ALA A 188 23.13 17.25 11.18
CA ALA A 188 24.08 17.39 10.07
C ALA A 188 25.19 18.42 10.36
N LEU A 189 24.81 19.59 10.87
CA LEU A 189 25.76 20.65 11.27
C LEU A 189 26.66 20.20 12.42
N GLY A 190 26.12 19.47 13.39
CA GLY A 190 26.88 18.92 14.49
C GLY A 190 27.87 17.84 14.05
N ASN A 191 27.48 16.95 13.14
CA ASN A 191 28.39 15.96 12.55
C ASN A 191 29.51 16.63 11.75
N MET A 192 29.20 17.71 11.03
CA MET A 192 30.19 18.52 10.32
C MET A 192 31.14 19.23 11.31
N ALA A 193 30.61 19.81 12.38
CA ALA A 193 31.42 20.45 13.43
C ALA A 193 32.34 19.44 14.12
N HIS A 194 31.84 18.26 14.49
CA HIS A 194 32.63 17.17 15.07
C HIS A 194 33.77 16.76 14.12
N ARG A 195 33.46 16.56 12.83
CA ARG A 195 34.46 16.22 11.81
C ARG A 195 35.54 17.29 11.67
N LEU A 196 35.15 18.56 11.56
CA LEU A 196 36.10 19.67 11.40
C LEU A 196 37.00 19.85 12.64
N LEU A 197 36.44 19.74 13.85
CA LEU A 197 37.20 19.84 15.09
C LEU A 197 38.16 18.67 15.28
N SER A 198 37.71 17.44 15.00
CA SER A 198 38.56 16.25 15.05
C SER A 198 39.75 16.33 14.06
N GLN A 199 39.54 16.95 12.88
CA GLN A 199 40.58 17.14 11.86
C GLN A 199 41.54 18.30 12.16
N SER A 200 41.12 19.26 13.00
CA SER A 200 41.91 20.47 13.32
C SER A 200 43.09 20.24 14.27
N GLY A 201 43.17 19.08 14.93
CA GLY A 201 44.23 18.75 15.88
C GLY A 201 44.21 19.56 17.19
N LEU A 202 43.28 20.50 17.35
CA LEU A 202 43.07 21.36 18.52
C LEU A 202 41.92 20.89 19.43
N SER A 203 41.40 19.68 19.20
CA SER A 203 40.17 19.21 19.82
C SER A 203 40.31 18.93 21.32
N ASP A 204 39.53 19.63 22.16
CA ASP A 204 39.25 19.17 23.52
C ASP A 204 38.32 17.95 23.45
N GLN A 205 38.73 16.84 24.05
CA GLN A 205 37.93 15.61 24.10
C GLN A 205 36.57 15.85 24.77
N LYS A 206 36.48 16.79 25.71
CA LYS A 206 35.20 17.16 26.34
C LYS A 206 34.28 17.90 25.39
N GLU A 207 34.83 18.78 24.55
CA GLU A 207 34.07 19.54 23.56
C GLU A 207 33.56 18.63 22.43
N LEU A 208 34.39 17.67 21.98
CA LEU A 208 33.95 16.65 21.02
C LEU A 208 32.85 15.76 21.59
N ALA A 209 33.00 15.26 22.83
CA ALA A 209 31.98 14.45 23.50
C ALA A 209 30.68 15.23 23.74
N GLU A 210 30.76 16.54 24.00
CA GLU A 210 29.59 17.40 24.13
C GLU A 210 28.84 17.57 22.80
N ILE A 211 29.56 17.75 21.68
CA ILE A 211 28.97 17.84 20.34
C ILE A 211 28.34 16.49 19.96
N GLU A 212 29.07 15.39 20.16
CA GLU A 212 28.57 14.03 19.89
C GLU A 212 27.31 13.75 20.71
N GLY A 213 27.34 14.00 22.02
CA GLY A 213 26.20 13.82 22.90
C GLY A 213 24.98 14.64 22.48
N LYS A 214 25.15 15.94 22.17
CA LYS A 214 24.05 16.80 21.69
C LYS A 214 23.48 16.33 20.34
N ASN A 215 24.32 15.83 19.44
CA ASN A 215 23.85 15.29 18.16
C ASN A 215 23.00 14.03 18.37
N LYS A 216 23.46 13.13 19.24
CA LYS A 216 22.73 11.89 19.57
C LYS A 216 21.39 12.17 20.24
N VAL A 217 21.31 13.18 21.11
CA VAL A 217 20.02 13.65 21.67
C VAL A 217 19.10 14.19 20.57
N ALA A 218 19.62 15.04 19.69
CA ALA A 218 18.82 15.63 18.61
C ALA A 218 18.33 14.58 17.61
N GLU A 219 19.13 13.54 17.35
CA GLU A 219 18.75 12.39 16.53
C GLU A 219 17.66 11.54 17.22
N ALA A 220 17.79 11.26 18.52
CA ALA A 220 16.79 10.54 19.29
C ALA A 220 15.46 11.29 19.40
N GLU A 221 15.49 12.60 19.68
CA GLU A 221 14.29 13.45 19.66
C GLU A 221 13.64 13.47 18.27
N PHE A 222 14.45 13.46 17.22
CA PHE A 222 13.92 13.38 15.86
C PHE A 222 13.18 12.06 15.64
N HIS A 223 13.64 10.91 16.15
CA HIS A 223 12.88 9.66 16.05
C HIS A 223 11.52 9.73 16.76
N ASP A 224 11.47 10.31 17.96
CA ASP A 224 10.22 10.49 18.71
C ASP A 224 9.23 11.42 18.00
N GLU A 225 9.72 12.48 17.35
CA GLU A 225 8.89 13.42 16.59
C GLU A 225 8.56 12.95 15.18
N PHE A 226 9.49 12.29 14.51
CA PHE A 226 9.32 11.57 13.25
C PHE A 226 8.11 10.66 13.35
N LEU A 227 7.94 10.00 14.49
CA LEU A 227 6.80 9.13 14.76
C LEU A 227 5.47 9.89 14.80
N ASN A 228 5.41 11.06 15.45
CA ASN A 228 4.20 11.88 15.47
C ASN A 228 3.87 12.45 14.08
N GLU A 229 4.90 12.85 13.33
CA GLU A 229 4.72 13.37 11.98
C GLU A 229 4.36 12.27 10.98
N LEU A 230 4.98 11.09 11.09
CA LEU A 230 4.70 9.92 10.29
C LEU A 230 3.31 9.38 10.61
N ILE A 231 2.93 9.16 11.88
CA ILE A 231 1.55 8.76 12.24
C ILE A 231 0.53 9.79 11.74
N SER A 232 0.85 11.10 11.76
CA SER A 232 -0.05 12.14 11.23
C SER A 232 -0.17 12.14 9.69
N LEU A 233 0.88 11.76 8.96
CA LEU A 233 0.86 11.68 7.50
C LEU A 233 0.33 10.32 7.03
N GLU A 234 0.73 9.28 7.74
CA GLU A 234 0.23 7.92 7.67
C GLU A 234 -1.26 7.90 7.97
N SER A 235 -1.83 8.64 8.93
CA SER A 235 -3.30 8.67 9.08
C SER A 235 -4.04 9.14 7.83
N THR A 236 -3.41 9.98 7.00
CA THR A 236 -3.94 10.42 5.69
C THR A 236 -3.60 9.41 4.56
N PHE A 237 -2.46 8.73 4.66
CA PHE A 237 -1.95 7.76 3.68
C PHE A 237 -2.53 6.33 3.92
N ARG A 238 -2.51 5.81 5.14
CA ARG A 238 -3.20 4.62 5.67
C ARG A 238 -4.68 4.60 5.33
N GLN A 239 -5.35 5.73 5.52
CA GLN A 239 -6.73 5.92 5.08
C GLN A 239 -6.86 5.64 3.56
N ALA A 240 -5.88 6.01 2.74
CA ALA A 240 -5.85 5.74 1.30
C ALA A 240 -5.37 4.34 0.88
N PHE A 241 -4.48 3.69 1.64
CA PHE A 241 -3.71 2.53 1.15
C PHE A 241 -3.81 1.23 1.96
N ASN A 242 -4.23 1.24 3.23
CA ASN A 242 -4.60 0.03 3.99
C ASN A 242 -5.11 0.48 5.37
N PRO A 243 -6.43 0.68 5.57
CA PRO A 243 -6.90 1.37 6.76
C PRO A 243 -6.69 0.58 8.08
N PHE A 244 -6.38 -0.73 8.07
CA PHE A 244 -6.55 -1.55 9.27
C PHE A 244 -5.48 -2.59 9.62
N ASP A 245 -4.36 -2.71 8.89
CA ASP A 245 -3.26 -3.60 9.33
C ASP A 245 -2.38 -2.92 10.39
N GLU A 246 -2.96 -2.75 11.58
CA GLU A 246 -2.31 -2.20 12.79
C GLU A 246 -1.07 -3.00 13.22
N LEU A 247 -1.08 -4.31 12.97
CA LEU A 247 -0.03 -5.23 13.40
C LEU A 247 1.34 -4.86 12.83
N VAL A 248 1.40 -4.58 11.52
CA VAL A 248 2.64 -4.26 10.80
C VAL A 248 3.27 -2.99 11.37
N TRP A 249 2.43 -2.00 11.66
CA TRP A 249 2.87 -0.72 12.20
C TRP A 249 3.31 -0.82 13.64
N LYS A 250 2.56 -1.53 14.49
CA LYS A 250 2.96 -1.76 15.89
C LYS A 250 4.33 -2.46 15.95
N ASP A 251 4.59 -3.39 15.04
CA ASP A 251 5.91 -4.03 14.92
C ASP A 251 7.02 -3.04 14.52
N ILE A 252 6.84 -2.22 13.48
CA ILE A 252 7.82 -1.19 13.08
C ILE A 252 8.08 -0.18 14.20
N LEU A 253 7.02 0.25 14.90
CA LEU A 253 7.13 1.24 15.95
C LEU A 253 7.90 0.67 17.15
N GLY A 254 7.50 -0.52 17.61
CA GLY A 254 8.12 -1.20 18.75
C GLY A 254 9.53 -1.69 18.46
N ALA A 255 9.67 -2.62 17.51
CA ALA A 255 10.91 -3.36 17.26
C ALA A 255 11.98 -2.58 16.49
N TYR A 256 11.70 -1.35 16.08
CA TYR A 256 12.65 -0.58 15.28
C TYR A 256 12.73 0.89 15.72
N ILE A 257 11.66 1.67 15.59
CA ILE A 257 11.76 3.13 15.78
C ILE A 257 12.12 3.48 17.23
N TYR A 258 11.37 2.98 18.20
CA TYR A 258 11.61 3.30 19.61
C TYR A 258 12.84 2.61 20.19
N GLU A 259 13.20 1.41 19.69
CA GLU A 259 14.43 0.74 20.08
C GLU A 259 15.66 1.56 19.65
N GLN A 260 15.70 2.03 18.39
CA GLN A 260 16.80 2.88 17.90
C GLN A 260 16.88 4.22 18.66
N ALA A 261 15.75 4.86 18.93
CA ALA A 261 15.71 6.09 19.74
C ALA A 261 16.27 5.86 21.16
N THR A 262 15.94 4.72 21.77
CA THR A 262 16.45 4.34 23.09
C THR A 262 17.97 4.11 23.07
N ASP A 263 18.49 3.45 22.03
CA ASP A 263 19.94 3.25 21.83
C ASP A 263 20.68 4.59 21.68
N LEU A 264 20.14 5.52 20.88
CA LEU A 264 20.72 6.86 20.71
C LEU A 264 20.72 7.66 22.01
N TYR A 265 19.66 7.56 22.83
CA TYR A 265 19.66 8.18 24.16
C TYR A 265 20.69 7.55 25.10
N ASN A 266 20.96 6.24 25.02
CA ASN A 266 22.02 5.60 25.79
C ASN A 266 23.40 6.13 25.40
N GLU A 267 23.67 6.23 24.10
CA GLU A 267 24.91 6.82 23.56
C GLU A 267 25.08 8.28 23.99
N ALA A 268 24.01 9.07 23.89
CA ALA A 268 23.99 10.46 24.32
C ALA A 268 24.31 10.65 25.80
N ILE A 269 23.70 9.84 26.67
CA ILE A 269 23.95 9.89 28.12
C ILE A 269 25.43 9.58 28.40
N ALA A 270 25.97 8.52 27.80
CA ALA A 270 27.36 8.13 27.98
C ALA A 270 28.35 9.23 27.54
N ALA A 271 28.06 9.90 26.41
CA ALA A 271 28.87 11.02 25.92
C ALA A 271 28.78 12.26 26.82
N LEU A 272 27.59 12.58 27.34
CA LEU A 272 27.34 13.80 28.11
C LEU A 272 27.72 13.71 29.60
N GLU A 273 27.81 12.50 30.18
CA GLU A 273 28.09 12.26 31.60
C GLU A 273 29.33 12.96 32.16
N LYS A 274 30.31 13.30 31.31
CA LYS A 274 31.58 13.93 31.71
C LYS A 274 31.73 15.38 31.23
N THR A 275 30.65 15.98 30.72
CA THR A 275 30.62 17.33 30.14
C THR A 275 29.91 18.32 31.06
N GLN A 276 30.21 19.61 30.97
CA GLN A 276 29.52 20.66 31.74
C GLN A 276 28.04 20.79 31.33
N ALA A 277 27.73 20.60 30.05
CA ALA A 277 26.35 20.58 29.57
C ALA A 277 25.53 19.42 30.16
N GLY A 278 26.18 18.28 30.44
CA GLY A 278 25.56 17.09 31.03
C GLY A 278 24.86 17.36 32.36
N GLU A 279 25.42 18.20 33.24
CA GLU A 279 24.83 18.49 34.57
C GLU A 279 23.40 19.05 34.49
N THR A 280 23.09 19.78 33.41
CA THR A 280 21.76 20.41 33.22
C THR A 280 20.83 19.60 32.32
N MET A 281 21.38 18.90 31.31
CA MET A 281 20.58 18.20 30.30
C MET A 281 20.23 16.75 30.67
N LEU A 282 21.10 16.06 31.43
CA LEU A 282 20.94 14.63 31.72
C LEU A 282 19.61 14.25 32.40
N PRO A 283 19.06 15.03 33.34
CA PRO A 283 17.76 14.69 33.94
C PRO A 283 16.64 14.64 32.90
N THR A 284 16.62 15.60 31.98
CA THR A 284 15.63 15.68 30.90
C THR A 284 15.82 14.54 29.90
N ILE A 285 17.06 14.28 29.47
CA ILE A 285 17.38 13.20 28.53
C ILE A 285 17.02 11.84 29.11
N ARG A 286 17.31 11.61 30.40
CA ARG A 286 16.91 10.37 31.08
C ARG A 286 15.38 10.23 31.13
N ALA A 287 14.65 11.32 31.39
CA ALA A 287 13.19 11.28 31.37
C ALA A 287 12.63 10.95 29.98
N TRP A 288 13.19 11.54 28.91
CA TRP A 288 12.81 11.21 27.54
C TRP A 288 13.11 9.76 27.19
N LYS A 289 14.33 9.29 27.47
CA LYS A 289 14.71 7.88 27.30
C LYS A 289 13.69 6.94 27.95
N GLN A 290 13.29 7.21 29.20
CA GLN A 290 12.35 6.33 29.90
C GLN A 290 10.94 6.37 29.29
N ASN A 291 10.51 7.52 28.77
CA ASN A 291 9.27 7.61 28.00
C ASN A 291 9.34 6.78 26.70
N THR A 292 10.39 6.98 25.91
CA THR A 292 10.64 6.30 24.63
C THR A 292 10.74 4.78 24.81
N ALA A 293 11.53 4.33 25.79
CA ALA A 293 11.66 2.90 26.11
C ALA A 293 10.34 2.32 26.62
N GLY A 294 9.58 3.07 27.41
CA GLY A 294 8.25 2.65 27.86
C GLY A 294 7.27 2.49 26.69
N LEU A 295 7.29 3.41 25.72
CA LEU A 295 6.47 3.32 24.51
C LEU A 295 6.89 2.14 23.62
N CYS A 296 8.19 1.88 23.47
CA CYS A 296 8.72 0.69 22.79
C CYS A 296 8.01 -0.59 23.28
N GLU A 297 8.02 -0.80 24.59
CA GLU A 297 7.42 -1.97 25.25
C GLU A 297 5.89 -2.00 25.09
N VAL A 298 5.21 -0.84 25.06
CA VAL A 298 3.76 -0.77 24.78
C VAL A 298 3.45 -1.28 23.38
N TYR A 299 4.19 -0.84 22.36
CA TYR A 299 3.93 -1.26 20.98
C TYR A 299 4.24 -2.75 20.76
N ILE A 300 5.32 -3.26 21.36
CA ILE A 300 5.59 -4.70 21.41
C ILE A 300 4.43 -5.47 22.06
N ALA A 301 3.91 -4.96 23.19
CA ALA A 301 2.77 -5.58 23.87
C ALA A 301 1.51 -5.60 22.98
N MET A 302 1.27 -4.54 22.21
CA MET A 302 0.14 -4.47 21.28
C MET A 302 0.31 -5.44 20.10
N THR A 303 1.52 -5.61 19.56
CA THR A 303 1.82 -6.62 18.53
C THR A 303 1.50 -8.02 19.06
N TYR A 304 2.00 -8.38 20.24
CA TYR A 304 1.68 -9.68 20.86
C TYR A 304 0.18 -9.85 21.11
N ASN A 305 -0.50 -8.78 21.55
CA ASN A 305 -1.94 -8.83 21.76
C ASN A 305 -2.72 -9.13 20.48
N ASP A 306 -2.38 -8.47 19.37
CA ASP A 306 -3.08 -8.65 18.10
C ASP A 306 -2.90 -10.08 17.55
N ILE A 307 -1.68 -10.63 17.70
CA ILE A 307 -1.40 -12.04 17.37
C ILE A 307 -2.17 -12.96 18.32
N ALA A 308 -2.22 -12.67 19.63
CA ALA A 308 -2.98 -13.46 20.60
C ALA A 308 -4.48 -13.48 20.27
N ASP A 309 -5.05 -12.33 19.89
CA ASP A 309 -6.44 -12.22 19.46
C ASP A 309 -6.69 -13.04 18.19
N ALA A 310 -5.75 -13.08 17.23
CA ALA A 310 -5.83 -13.92 16.05
C ALA A 310 -5.78 -15.42 16.40
N GLN A 311 -4.85 -15.84 17.25
CA GLN A 311 -4.71 -17.23 17.71
C GLN A 311 -5.93 -17.69 18.52
N MET A 312 -6.47 -16.83 19.39
CA MET A 312 -7.70 -17.12 20.15
C MET A 312 -8.89 -17.33 19.21
N ARG A 313 -9.03 -16.51 18.15
CA ARG A 313 -10.06 -16.69 17.11
C ARG A 313 -9.84 -17.92 16.23
N ALA A 314 -8.60 -18.41 16.14
CA ALA A 314 -8.28 -19.67 15.48
C ALA A 314 -8.52 -20.90 16.38
N GLY A 315 -8.82 -20.69 17.68
CA GLY A 315 -9.00 -21.76 18.66
C GLY A 315 -7.68 -22.27 19.29
N ASN A 316 -6.55 -21.62 19.00
CA ASN A 316 -5.23 -21.99 19.51
C ASN A 316 -5.01 -21.37 20.91
N LEU A 317 -5.73 -21.88 21.91
CA LEU A 317 -5.81 -21.27 23.25
C LEU A 317 -4.50 -21.30 24.04
N GLU A 318 -3.67 -22.33 23.83
CA GLU A 318 -2.36 -22.43 24.49
C GLU A 318 -1.42 -21.33 23.98
N ASP A 319 -1.40 -21.10 22.66
CA ASP A 319 -0.58 -20.08 22.04
C ASP A 319 -1.10 -18.67 22.35
N ALA A 320 -2.42 -18.47 22.28
CA ALA A 320 -3.04 -17.23 22.73
C ALA A 320 -2.70 -16.93 24.20
N SER A 321 -2.74 -17.95 25.07
CA SER A 321 -2.38 -17.81 26.49
C SER A 321 -0.94 -17.35 26.68
N LYS A 322 0.01 -17.96 25.95
CA LYS A 322 1.44 -17.58 25.98
C LYS A 322 1.63 -16.15 25.48
N LEU A 323 1.06 -15.78 24.33
CA LEU A 323 1.15 -14.44 23.76
C LEU A 323 0.52 -13.36 24.64
N TYR A 324 -0.65 -13.61 25.25
CA TYR A 324 -1.23 -12.68 26.23
C TYR A 324 -0.35 -12.51 27.47
N MET A 325 0.40 -13.54 27.86
CA MET A 325 1.38 -13.42 28.94
C MET A 325 2.55 -12.53 28.52
N GLU A 326 3.12 -12.74 27.33
CA GLU A 326 4.18 -11.88 26.78
C GLU A 326 3.73 -10.42 26.67
N ALA A 327 2.51 -10.19 26.17
CA ALA A 327 1.89 -8.85 26.14
C ALA A 327 1.77 -8.26 27.56
N SER A 328 1.32 -9.05 28.54
CA SER A 328 1.26 -8.61 29.94
C SER A 328 2.64 -8.23 30.47
N GLU A 329 3.66 -9.06 30.25
CA GLU A 329 5.01 -8.79 30.72
C GLU A 329 5.60 -7.52 30.09
N ALA A 330 5.39 -7.32 28.79
CA ALA A 330 5.78 -6.10 28.08
C ALA A 330 5.10 -4.84 28.66
N TYR A 331 3.77 -4.85 28.88
CA TYR A 331 3.09 -3.75 29.59
C TYR A 331 3.63 -3.54 31.02
N GLY A 332 4.05 -4.63 31.69
CA GLY A 332 4.70 -4.57 33.00
C GLY A 332 6.07 -3.90 32.96
N ARG A 333 6.87 -4.14 31.92
CA ARG A 333 8.15 -3.46 31.68
C ARG A 333 7.92 -1.98 31.35
N ALA A 334 6.97 -1.67 30.46
CA ALA A 334 6.56 -0.31 30.14
C ALA A 334 6.19 0.50 31.39
N GLY A 335 5.33 -0.06 32.24
CA GLY A 335 4.91 0.61 33.48
C GLY A 335 6.06 0.92 34.45
N LYS A 336 7.10 0.06 34.50
CA LYS A 336 8.30 0.32 35.33
C LYS A 336 9.12 1.49 34.77
N LEU A 337 9.29 1.54 33.44
CA LEU A 337 10.03 2.60 32.77
C LEU A 337 9.33 3.96 32.97
N PHE A 338 8.01 4.01 32.76
CA PHE A 338 7.21 5.21 33.00
C PHE A 338 7.23 5.68 34.46
N ALA A 339 7.33 4.77 35.43
CA ALA A 339 7.32 5.11 36.85
C ALA A 339 8.57 5.86 37.31
N GLU A 340 9.66 5.81 36.53
CA GLU A 340 10.86 6.61 36.79
C GLU A 340 10.65 8.10 36.49
N VAL A 341 9.58 8.46 35.77
CA VAL A 341 9.26 9.83 35.36
C VAL A 341 7.93 10.28 35.97
N PRO A 342 7.92 11.19 36.96
CA PRO A 342 6.71 11.59 37.67
C PRO A 342 5.57 12.11 36.78
N GLN A 343 5.91 12.73 35.64
CA GLN A 343 4.95 13.28 34.68
C GLN A 343 4.19 12.19 33.91
N LEU A 344 4.67 10.94 33.88
CA LEU A 344 4.10 9.84 33.12
C LEU A 344 3.19 8.93 33.97
N GLN A 345 2.74 9.40 35.14
CA GLN A 345 1.92 8.60 36.05
C GLN A 345 0.62 8.09 35.41
N SER A 346 0.05 8.82 34.44
CA SER A 346 -1.09 8.34 33.65
C SER A 346 -0.73 7.10 32.84
N ASN A 347 0.44 7.09 32.21
CA ASN A 347 0.93 5.99 31.38
C ASN A 347 1.26 4.77 32.25
N VAL A 348 1.78 4.99 33.47
CA VAL A 348 1.95 3.93 34.48
C VAL A 348 0.61 3.28 34.81
N GLN A 349 -0.42 4.08 35.09
CA GLN A 349 -1.75 3.57 35.42
C GLN A 349 -2.37 2.79 34.25
N GLN A 350 -2.23 3.31 33.03
CA GLN A 350 -2.73 2.63 31.83
C GLN A 350 -1.99 1.32 31.57
N SER A 351 -0.65 1.34 31.58
CA SER A 351 0.16 0.11 31.38
C SER A 351 -0.12 -0.94 32.46
N GLN A 352 -0.31 -0.51 33.71
CA GLN A 352 -0.69 -1.40 34.81
C GLN A 352 -2.07 -2.02 34.57
N ARG A 353 -3.02 -1.24 34.05
CA ARG A 353 -4.35 -1.73 33.71
C ARG A 353 -4.29 -2.76 32.58
N ASP A 354 -3.60 -2.43 31.50
CA ASP A 354 -3.46 -3.29 30.33
C ASP A 354 -2.73 -4.59 30.69
N ARG A 355 -1.63 -4.49 31.46
CA ARG A 355 -0.92 -5.65 32.03
C ARG A 355 -1.86 -6.59 32.76
N ASP A 356 -2.61 -6.06 33.73
CA ASP A 356 -3.48 -6.88 34.57
C ASP A 356 -4.61 -7.50 33.74
N HIS A 357 -5.17 -6.75 32.78
CA HIS A 357 -6.20 -7.27 31.86
C HIS A 357 -5.67 -8.38 30.93
N LYS A 358 -4.50 -8.21 30.31
CA LYS A 358 -3.87 -9.25 29.46
C LYS A 358 -3.49 -10.49 30.26
N LYS A 359 -3.06 -10.30 31.51
CA LYS A 359 -2.86 -11.43 32.44
C LYS A 359 -4.17 -12.18 32.73
N ALA A 360 -5.29 -11.46 32.87
CA ALA A 360 -6.59 -12.08 33.03
C ALA A 360 -6.98 -12.91 31.79
N GLN A 361 -6.75 -12.38 30.57
CA GLN A 361 -7.00 -13.10 29.32
C GLN A 361 -6.12 -14.35 29.18
N SER A 362 -4.84 -14.26 29.51
CA SER A 362 -3.92 -15.41 29.53
C SER A 362 -4.41 -16.51 30.49
N LEU A 363 -4.71 -16.14 31.74
CA LEU A 363 -5.22 -17.09 32.74
C LEU A 363 -6.58 -17.69 32.34
N PHE A 364 -7.43 -16.91 31.68
CA PHE A 364 -8.70 -17.40 31.14
C PHE A 364 -8.47 -18.45 30.04
N CYS A 365 -7.65 -18.14 29.03
CA CYS A 365 -7.32 -19.07 27.94
C CYS A 365 -6.69 -20.36 28.48
N LYS A 366 -5.77 -20.23 29.45
CA LYS A 366 -5.16 -21.38 30.13
C LYS A 366 -6.18 -22.25 30.85
N ALA A 367 -7.09 -21.63 31.62
CA ALA A 367 -8.12 -22.35 32.34
C ALA A 367 -9.06 -23.10 31.39
N GLU A 368 -9.43 -22.49 30.26
CA GLU A 368 -10.25 -23.13 29.22
C GLU A 368 -9.53 -24.29 28.53
N ALA A 369 -8.23 -24.14 28.20
CA ALA A 369 -7.43 -25.22 27.64
C ALA A 369 -7.41 -26.46 28.57
N SER A 370 -7.26 -26.26 29.89
CA SER A 370 -7.28 -27.33 30.90
C SER A 370 -8.63 -28.03 31.06
N VAL A 371 -9.74 -27.49 30.52
CA VAL A 371 -11.06 -28.16 30.57
C VAL A 371 -11.07 -29.45 29.75
N LYS A 372 -10.29 -29.51 28.65
CA LYS A 372 -10.16 -30.73 27.84
C LYS A 372 -9.53 -31.85 28.65
N GLU A 373 -8.46 -31.55 29.39
CA GLU A 373 -7.79 -32.50 30.29
C GLU A 373 -8.71 -32.94 31.43
N LEU A 374 -9.40 -31.99 32.09
CA LEU A 374 -10.38 -32.31 33.14
C LEU A 374 -11.44 -33.29 32.63
N SER A 375 -11.99 -33.01 31.44
CA SER A 375 -13.03 -33.84 30.82
C SER A 375 -12.50 -35.24 30.48
N ALA A 376 -11.26 -35.35 29.98
CA ALA A 376 -10.60 -36.62 29.69
C ALA A 376 -10.39 -37.46 30.95
N LEU A 377 -9.90 -36.85 32.03
CA LEU A 377 -9.69 -37.52 33.32
C LEU A 377 -10.99 -38.01 33.94
N LEU A 378 -12.07 -37.23 33.83
CA LEU A 378 -13.40 -37.65 34.28
C LEU A 378 -13.96 -38.83 33.46
N ARG A 379 -13.66 -38.91 32.16
CA ARG A 379 -14.08 -40.03 31.29
C ARG A 379 -13.41 -41.35 31.65
N VAL A 380 -12.17 -41.31 32.14
CA VAL A 380 -11.44 -42.49 32.63
C VAL A 380 -11.62 -42.72 34.13
N ASP A 381 -12.59 -42.03 34.75
CA ASP A 381 -12.93 -42.07 36.18
C ASP A 381 -11.75 -41.76 37.14
N ASN A 382 -10.76 -40.99 36.66
CA ASN A 382 -9.61 -40.58 37.46
C ASN A 382 -9.93 -39.33 38.29
N LYS A 383 -10.75 -39.52 39.33
CA LYS A 383 -11.23 -38.45 40.22
C LYS A 383 -10.11 -37.69 40.94
N ALA A 384 -9.02 -38.37 41.27
CA ALA A 384 -7.92 -37.78 42.03
C ALA A 384 -7.20 -36.70 41.20
N GLU A 385 -6.79 -37.04 39.97
CA GLU A 385 -6.15 -36.09 39.06
C GLU A 385 -7.15 -35.04 38.54
N ALA A 386 -8.41 -35.41 38.29
CA ALA A 386 -9.45 -34.45 37.92
C ALA A 386 -9.65 -33.36 38.98
N MET A 387 -9.59 -33.72 40.27
CA MET A 387 -9.64 -32.74 41.37
C MET A 387 -8.41 -31.82 41.41
N VAL A 388 -7.23 -32.31 41.02
CA VAL A 388 -6.02 -31.48 40.91
C VAL A 388 -6.19 -30.46 39.79
N VAL A 389 -6.55 -30.90 38.59
CA VAL A 389 -6.78 -30.03 37.42
C VAL A 389 -7.88 -29.00 37.71
N LEU A 390 -8.99 -29.42 38.33
CA LEU A 390 -10.06 -28.52 38.74
C LEU A 390 -9.58 -27.44 39.73
N GLY A 391 -8.71 -27.81 40.67
CA GLY A 391 -8.07 -26.87 41.59
C GLY A 391 -7.21 -25.83 40.88
N GLU A 392 -6.53 -26.22 39.79
CA GLU A 392 -5.76 -25.31 38.95
C GLU A 392 -6.68 -24.35 38.17
N ILE A 393 -7.74 -24.86 37.57
CA ILE A 393 -8.77 -24.07 36.88
C ILE A 393 -9.33 -23.00 37.83
N PHE A 394 -9.71 -23.37 39.06
CA PHE A 394 -10.19 -22.38 40.03
C PHE A 394 -9.17 -21.32 40.39
N ARG A 395 -7.92 -21.72 40.61
CA ARG A 395 -6.84 -20.81 40.96
C ARG A 395 -6.69 -19.75 39.86
N ASP A 396 -6.70 -20.19 38.60
CA ASP A 396 -6.46 -19.35 37.45
C ASP A 396 -7.68 -18.44 37.19
N LEU A 397 -8.91 -18.97 37.24
CA LEU A 397 -10.15 -18.18 37.08
C LEU A 397 -10.37 -17.15 38.19
N ARG A 398 -10.16 -17.50 39.47
CA ARG A 398 -10.32 -16.53 40.59
C ARG A 398 -9.29 -15.41 40.51
N LYS A 399 -8.11 -15.71 39.97
CA LYS A 399 -7.07 -14.71 39.75
C LYS A 399 -7.41 -13.83 38.55
N ALA A 400 -7.89 -14.42 37.46
CA ALA A 400 -8.37 -13.67 36.30
C ALA A 400 -9.54 -12.74 36.65
N GLU A 401 -10.53 -13.19 37.45
CA GLU A 401 -11.70 -12.37 37.84
C GLU A 401 -11.29 -11.09 38.57
N LYS A 402 -10.26 -11.16 39.42
CA LYS A 402 -9.74 -10.00 40.15
C LYS A 402 -8.98 -9.01 39.28
N LEU A 403 -8.46 -9.47 38.14
CA LEU A 403 -7.60 -8.70 37.24
C LEU A 403 -8.35 -8.18 36.00
N SER A 404 -9.46 -8.82 35.64
CA SER A 404 -10.30 -8.47 34.50
C SER A 404 -10.87 -7.06 34.61
N GLN A 405 -10.94 -6.35 33.48
CA GLN A 405 -11.41 -4.96 33.41
C GLN A 405 -12.58 -4.76 32.45
N THR A 406 -12.83 -5.71 31.55
CA THR A 406 -13.94 -5.66 30.59
C THR A 406 -15.16 -6.40 31.13
N ARG A 407 -16.34 -5.98 30.70
CA ARG A 407 -17.60 -6.57 31.16
C ARG A 407 -17.75 -7.99 30.66
N GLU A 408 -17.33 -8.24 29.42
CA GLU A 408 -17.45 -9.50 28.67
C GLU A 408 -16.63 -10.59 29.35
N LEU A 409 -15.34 -10.32 29.58
CA LEU A 409 -14.43 -11.27 30.23
C LEU A 409 -14.84 -11.50 31.70
N THR A 410 -15.24 -10.45 32.42
CA THR A 410 -15.68 -10.58 33.82
C THR A 410 -16.96 -11.42 33.94
N ALA A 411 -17.90 -11.26 33.00
CA ALA A 411 -19.11 -12.07 32.95
C ALA A 411 -18.78 -13.54 32.67
N ALA A 412 -17.92 -13.82 31.68
CA ALA A 412 -17.46 -15.16 31.36
C ALA A 412 -16.77 -15.84 32.57
N LEU A 413 -15.86 -15.13 33.24
CA LEU A 413 -15.14 -15.63 34.42
C LEU A 413 -16.06 -15.99 35.58
N LYS A 414 -17.06 -15.14 35.88
CA LYS A 414 -18.03 -15.41 36.95
C LYS A 414 -18.87 -16.64 36.68
N GLU A 415 -19.30 -16.80 35.44
CA GLU A 415 -20.06 -17.97 35.03
C GLU A 415 -19.21 -19.25 35.13
N ASN A 416 -17.95 -19.21 34.68
CA ASN A 416 -17.01 -20.32 34.84
C ASN A 416 -16.82 -20.73 36.31
N LEU A 417 -16.59 -19.75 37.19
CA LEU A 417 -16.41 -20.00 38.62
C LEU A 417 -17.64 -20.66 39.26
N ARG A 418 -18.84 -20.22 38.88
CA ARG A 418 -20.10 -20.81 39.34
C ARG A 418 -20.23 -22.27 38.91
N ILE A 419 -19.87 -22.56 37.66
CA ILE A 419 -20.00 -23.89 37.07
C ILE A 419 -19.01 -24.86 37.69
N PHE A 420 -17.73 -24.47 37.78
CA PHE A 420 -16.73 -25.32 38.39
C PHE A 420 -16.97 -25.53 39.89
N ALA A 421 -17.59 -24.57 40.61
CA ALA A 421 -18.02 -24.75 42.01
C ALA A 421 -19.01 -25.91 42.17
N PHE A 422 -19.95 -26.02 41.24
CA PHE A 422 -20.90 -27.11 41.22
C PHE A 422 -20.23 -28.46 40.87
N VAL A 423 -19.29 -28.47 39.92
CA VAL A 423 -18.49 -29.67 39.58
C VAL A 423 -17.67 -30.15 40.78
N GLU A 424 -17.03 -29.23 41.51
CA GLU A 424 -16.26 -29.52 42.72
C GLU A 424 -17.13 -30.16 43.81
N GLU A 425 -18.33 -29.63 44.01
CA GLU A 425 -19.29 -30.16 44.98
C GLU A 425 -19.68 -31.61 44.64
N LYS A 426 -19.91 -31.90 43.35
CA LYS A 426 -20.26 -33.24 42.88
C LYS A 426 -19.13 -34.24 43.01
N LEU A 427 -17.89 -33.82 42.73
CA LEU A 427 -16.71 -34.67 42.92
C LEU A 427 -16.46 -34.99 44.41
N LYS A 428 -16.76 -34.04 45.31
CA LYS A 428 -16.63 -34.23 46.76
C LYS A 428 -17.74 -35.11 47.36
N ASN A 429 -18.96 -35.03 46.84
CA ASN A 429 -20.14 -35.70 47.42
C ASN A 429 -20.25 -37.20 47.11
N GLY A 430 -19.27 -37.82 46.44
CA GLY A 430 -19.09 -39.28 46.42
C GLY A 430 -20.14 -40.10 45.67
N GLY A 431 -20.93 -39.49 44.79
CA GLY A 431 -21.85 -40.24 43.91
C GLY A 431 -21.08 -40.98 42.81
N ASP A 432 -21.31 -42.28 42.64
CA ASP A 432 -20.58 -43.20 41.75
C ASP A 432 -20.63 -42.91 40.24
N ASN A 433 -21.17 -41.77 39.78
CA ASN A 433 -21.37 -41.54 38.35
C ASN A 433 -20.68 -40.26 37.86
N THR A 434 -19.41 -40.38 37.48
CA THR A 434 -18.63 -39.33 36.76
C THR A 434 -19.29 -38.93 35.45
N SER A 435 -20.10 -39.81 34.85
CA SER A 435 -20.92 -39.47 33.68
C SER A 435 -21.86 -38.28 33.93
N GLY A 436 -22.52 -38.23 35.09
CA GLY A 436 -23.43 -37.14 35.45
C GLY A 436 -22.73 -35.81 35.75
N ILE A 437 -21.41 -35.84 36.00
CA ILE A 437 -20.58 -34.65 36.17
C ILE A 437 -20.16 -34.11 34.80
N ILE A 438 -19.80 -35.00 33.87
CA ILE A 438 -19.54 -34.65 32.47
C ILE A 438 -20.80 -34.01 31.86
N ASP A 439 -21.97 -34.62 32.03
CA ASP A 439 -23.24 -34.08 31.54
C ASP A 439 -23.52 -32.67 32.07
N GLN A 440 -23.08 -32.36 33.28
CA GLN A 440 -23.24 -31.04 33.91
C GLN A 440 -22.21 -30.03 33.41
N ILE A 441 -20.97 -30.44 33.16
CA ILE A 441 -19.96 -29.61 32.48
C ILE A 441 -20.46 -29.23 31.09
N GLU A 442 -20.98 -30.21 30.33
CA GLU A 442 -21.51 -29.98 28.98
C GLU A 442 -22.78 -29.12 29.01
N LEU A 443 -23.72 -29.35 29.94
CA LEU A 443 -24.90 -28.49 30.11
C LEU A 443 -24.49 -27.03 30.38
N ALA A 444 -23.47 -26.84 31.20
CA ALA A 444 -23.01 -25.53 31.62
C ALA A 444 -22.20 -24.81 30.53
N LYS A 445 -21.45 -25.54 29.70
CA LYS A 445 -20.91 -25.05 28.43
C LYS A 445 -22.03 -24.63 27.49
N GLY A 446 -23.08 -25.44 27.34
CA GLY A 446 -24.24 -25.13 26.50
C GLY A 446 -24.98 -23.85 26.91
N ILE A 447 -25.18 -23.61 28.21
CA ILE A 447 -25.79 -22.35 28.69
C ILE A 447 -24.89 -21.14 28.39
N ARG A 448 -23.57 -21.27 28.56
CA ARG A 448 -22.60 -20.20 28.21
C ARG A 448 -22.58 -19.92 26.72
N LYS A 449 -22.54 -20.98 25.91
CA LYS A 449 -22.58 -20.94 24.45
C LYS A 449 -23.79 -20.12 24.00
N GLU A 450 -24.98 -20.45 24.50
CA GLU A 450 -26.23 -19.74 24.17
C GLU A 450 -26.16 -18.25 24.56
N GLY A 451 -25.67 -17.92 25.75
CA GLY A 451 -25.54 -16.52 26.20
C GLY A 451 -24.57 -15.70 25.35
N LEU A 452 -23.43 -16.29 24.94
CA LEU A 452 -22.46 -15.64 24.07
C LEU A 452 -22.98 -15.51 22.64
N ILE A 453 -23.66 -16.52 22.11
CA ILE A 453 -24.32 -16.46 20.80
C ILE A 453 -25.33 -15.30 20.76
N GLN A 454 -26.13 -15.14 21.82
CA GLN A 454 -27.07 -14.01 21.93
C GLN A 454 -26.33 -12.66 21.99
N SER A 455 -25.22 -12.58 22.73
CA SER A 455 -24.40 -11.36 22.82
C SER A 455 -23.83 -10.95 21.46
N VAL A 456 -23.18 -11.90 20.77
CA VAL A 456 -22.62 -11.69 19.43
C VAL A 456 -23.73 -11.34 18.44
N SER A 457 -24.84 -12.08 18.45
CA SER A 457 -25.96 -11.83 17.53
C SER A 457 -26.54 -10.42 17.70
N LYS A 458 -26.70 -9.97 18.95
CA LYS A 458 -27.19 -8.62 19.25
C LYS A 458 -26.25 -7.54 18.73
N ALA A 459 -24.96 -7.65 19.00
CA ALA A 459 -23.95 -6.72 18.49
C ALA A 459 -23.91 -6.72 16.95
N MET A 460 -24.11 -7.88 16.32
CA MET A 460 -24.19 -7.99 14.85
C MET A 460 -25.44 -7.37 14.25
N ASP A 461 -26.58 -7.45 14.92
CA ASP A 461 -27.82 -6.81 14.47
C ASP A 461 -27.73 -5.28 14.60
N HIS A 462 -27.10 -4.77 15.66
CA HIS A 462 -26.77 -3.35 15.80
C HIS A 462 -25.79 -2.89 14.71
N ALA A 463 -24.65 -3.57 14.55
CA ALA A 463 -23.66 -3.25 13.54
C ALA A 463 -24.26 -3.21 12.13
N ARG A 464 -25.11 -4.17 11.79
CA ARG A 464 -25.81 -4.23 10.49
C ARG A 464 -26.72 -3.02 10.26
N THR A 465 -27.34 -2.50 11.32
CA THR A 465 -28.22 -1.33 11.25
C THR A 465 -27.41 -0.05 11.07
N SER A 466 -26.35 0.13 11.88
CA SER A 466 -25.50 1.31 11.82
C SER A 466 -24.62 1.37 10.57
N LEU A 467 -24.28 0.24 9.93
CA LEU A 467 -23.36 0.21 8.78
C LEU A 467 -23.74 1.16 7.63
N GLY A 468 -25.03 1.39 7.40
CA GLY A 468 -25.51 2.30 6.36
C GLY A 468 -25.54 3.79 6.78
N GLU A 469 -25.49 4.07 8.07
CA GLU A 469 -25.64 5.42 8.66
C GLU A 469 -24.30 5.95 9.19
N ASP A 470 -23.61 5.15 10.01
CA ASP A 470 -22.31 5.43 10.61
C ASP A 470 -21.46 4.15 10.67
N ALA A 471 -20.49 4.07 9.75
CA ALA A 471 -19.56 2.94 9.67
C ALA A 471 -18.63 2.85 10.91
N SER A 472 -18.37 3.97 11.61
CA SER A 472 -17.53 3.97 12.81
C SER A 472 -18.26 3.34 13.99
N GLU A 473 -19.55 3.65 14.17
CA GLU A 473 -20.38 3.02 15.20
C GLU A 473 -20.51 1.51 14.94
N ALA A 474 -20.72 1.12 13.68
CA ALA A 474 -20.76 -0.28 13.29
C ALA A 474 -19.45 -1.04 13.63
N LEU A 475 -18.29 -0.39 13.51
CA LEU A 475 -17.01 -1.01 13.88
C LEU A 475 -16.87 -1.29 15.37
N GLU A 476 -17.35 -0.40 16.25
CA GLU A 476 -17.30 -0.62 17.69
C GLU A 476 -18.19 -1.81 18.11
N GLU A 477 -19.39 -1.90 17.54
CA GLU A 477 -20.27 -3.06 17.73
C GLU A 477 -19.64 -4.36 17.19
N ILE A 478 -18.91 -4.28 16.07
CA ILE A 478 -18.15 -5.43 15.53
C ILE A 478 -17.00 -5.82 16.46
N ARG A 479 -16.33 -4.86 17.12
CA ARG A 479 -15.27 -5.14 18.10
C ARG A 479 -15.82 -5.84 19.36
N GLU A 480 -16.98 -5.42 19.86
CA GLU A 480 -17.67 -6.13 20.95
C GLU A 480 -18.05 -7.56 20.54
N ALA A 481 -18.57 -7.73 19.31
CA ALA A 481 -18.90 -9.04 18.75
C ALA A 481 -17.67 -9.95 18.63
N LEU A 482 -16.55 -9.44 18.11
CA LEU A 482 -15.28 -10.18 18.01
C LEU A 482 -14.75 -10.60 19.38
N SER A 483 -14.88 -9.73 20.39
CA SER A 483 -14.46 -10.04 21.77
C SER A 483 -15.29 -11.17 22.36
N SER A 484 -16.61 -11.11 22.21
CA SER A 484 -17.53 -12.17 22.67
C SER A 484 -17.34 -13.48 21.89
N LEU A 485 -17.10 -13.38 20.58
CA LEU A 485 -16.82 -14.53 19.71
C LEU A 485 -15.48 -15.21 20.08
N GLY A 486 -14.46 -14.45 20.43
CA GLY A 486 -13.19 -15.00 20.92
C GLY A 486 -13.36 -15.86 22.17
N ILE A 487 -14.18 -15.39 23.13
CA ILE A 487 -14.55 -16.15 24.32
C ILE A 487 -15.36 -17.40 23.92
N LEU A 488 -16.29 -17.29 22.98
CA LEU A 488 -17.09 -18.42 22.49
C LEU A 488 -16.22 -19.52 21.88
N LEU A 489 -15.28 -19.14 21.01
CA LEU A 489 -14.34 -20.06 20.35
C LEU A 489 -13.36 -20.72 21.33
N SER A 490 -13.19 -20.15 22.53
CA SER A 490 -12.41 -20.81 23.59
C SER A 490 -13.16 -21.89 24.36
N LEU A 491 -14.50 -21.91 24.33
CA LEU A 491 -15.30 -22.82 25.16
C LEU A 491 -15.49 -24.21 24.55
N GLU A 492 -15.54 -24.29 23.22
CA GLU A 492 -15.90 -25.52 22.51
C GLU A 492 -15.19 -25.61 21.16
N GLU A 493 -15.02 -26.84 20.67
CA GLU A 493 -14.59 -27.04 19.28
C GLU A 493 -15.64 -26.46 18.35
N GLU A 494 -15.18 -25.81 17.28
CA GLU A 494 -16.04 -25.06 16.38
C GLU A 494 -17.10 -25.98 15.75
N ASP A 495 -18.36 -25.80 16.17
CA ASP A 495 -19.52 -26.44 15.55
C ASP A 495 -20.14 -25.57 14.44
N GLU A 496 -21.12 -26.10 13.72
CA GLU A 496 -21.73 -25.42 12.58
C GLU A 496 -22.38 -24.07 12.96
N GLU A 497 -22.91 -23.94 14.17
CA GLU A 497 -23.56 -22.72 14.64
C GLU A 497 -22.53 -21.63 14.97
N VAL A 498 -21.47 -21.99 15.70
CA VAL A 498 -20.36 -21.09 16.01
C VAL A 498 -19.59 -20.71 14.75
N ALA A 499 -19.40 -21.64 13.82
CA ALA A 499 -18.79 -21.36 12.52
C ALA A 499 -19.61 -20.37 11.70
N ASN A 500 -20.93 -20.56 11.62
CA ASN A 500 -21.81 -19.62 10.95
C ASN A 500 -21.76 -18.22 11.60
N LEU A 501 -21.72 -18.17 12.92
CA LEU A 501 -21.60 -16.91 13.67
C LEU A 501 -20.26 -16.21 13.41
N ARG A 502 -19.14 -16.95 13.44
CA ARG A 502 -17.79 -16.43 13.08
C ARG A 502 -17.80 -15.84 11.68
N ASN A 503 -18.27 -16.61 10.70
CA ASN A 503 -18.30 -16.17 9.32
C ASN A 503 -19.23 -14.95 9.13
N ARG A 504 -20.34 -14.85 9.87
CA ARG A 504 -21.21 -13.66 9.86
C ARG A 504 -20.53 -12.42 10.43
N VAL A 505 -19.77 -12.57 11.53
CA VAL A 505 -18.98 -11.46 12.12
C VAL A 505 -17.90 -11.01 11.15
N LEU A 506 -17.16 -11.94 10.55
CA LEU A 506 -16.11 -11.63 9.56
C LEU A 506 -16.68 -11.01 8.28
N ALA A 507 -17.85 -11.48 7.81
CA ALA A 507 -18.55 -10.90 6.67
C ALA A 507 -18.94 -9.43 6.93
N LEU A 508 -19.44 -9.12 8.13
CA LEU A 508 -19.78 -7.75 8.51
C LEU A 508 -18.55 -6.86 8.69
N LEU A 509 -17.47 -7.38 9.29
CA LEU A 509 -16.19 -6.68 9.40
C LEU A 509 -15.64 -6.30 8.02
N ALA A 510 -15.53 -7.27 7.11
CA ALA A 510 -15.02 -7.02 5.76
C ALA A 510 -15.93 -6.08 4.96
N ASN A 511 -17.25 -6.16 5.15
CA ASN A 511 -18.20 -5.22 4.54
C ASN A 511 -18.03 -3.79 5.10
N ALA A 512 -17.79 -3.64 6.41
CA ALA A 512 -17.47 -2.34 7.01
C ALA A 512 -16.17 -1.76 6.44
N LYS A 513 -15.12 -2.59 6.29
CA LYS A 513 -13.88 -2.18 5.62
C LYS A 513 -14.15 -1.71 4.18
N TYR A 514 -14.94 -2.46 3.43
CA TYR A 514 -15.37 -2.08 2.08
C TYR A 514 -16.09 -0.72 2.06
N VAL A 515 -17.09 -0.50 2.93
CA VAL A 515 -17.87 0.75 2.97
C VAL A 515 -16.98 1.95 3.28
N ILE A 516 -16.09 1.82 4.27
CA ILE A 516 -15.14 2.88 4.64
C ILE A 516 -14.20 3.19 3.47
N GLN A 517 -13.67 2.15 2.83
CA GLN A 517 -12.78 2.30 1.69
C GLN A 517 -13.48 2.95 0.49
N PHE A 518 -14.74 2.59 0.24
CA PHE A 518 -15.57 3.21 -0.78
C PHE A 518 -15.80 4.70 -0.49
N GLN A 519 -16.16 5.06 0.75
CA GLN A 519 -16.33 6.45 1.16
C GLN A 519 -15.05 7.26 0.96
N LEU A 520 -13.91 6.69 1.32
CA LEU A 520 -12.63 7.35 1.14
C LEU A 520 -12.24 7.51 -0.34
N SER A 521 -12.36 6.45 -1.13
CA SER A 521 -12.04 6.48 -2.57
C SER A 521 -12.85 7.53 -3.33
N SER A 522 -14.04 7.91 -2.82
CA SER A 522 -14.89 8.95 -3.40
C SER A 522 -14.40 10.38 -3.18
N GLN A 523 -13.49 10.57 -2.22
CA GLN A 523 -12.90 11.88 -1.87
C GLN A 523 -11.52 12.10 -2.49
N LEU A 524 -10.94 11.06 -3.11
CA LEU A 524 -9.61 11.11 -3.73
C LEU A 524 -9.68 11.59 -5.18
N GLU A 525 -8.72 12.42 -5.58
CA GLU A 525 -8.49 12.79 -6.97
C GLU A 525 -7.85 11.63 -7.76
N PRO A 526 -8.12 11.51 -9.08
CA PRO A 526 -7.50 10.48 -9.92
C PRO A 526 -5.96 10.50 -9.84
N GLY A 527 -5.36 9.33 -9.61
CA GLY A 527 -3.92 9.16 -9.43
C GLY A 527 -3.61 7.83 -8.72
N VAL A 528 -2.34 7.59 -8.36
CA VAL A 528 -1.91 6.31 -7.75
C VAL A 528 -2.64 6.03 -6.42
N LYS A 529 -2.88 7.07 -5.60
CA LYS A 529 -3.70 6.99 -4.38
C LYS A 529 -5.11 6.47 -4.64
N PHE A 530 -5.77 7.02 -5.66
CA PHE A 530 -7.11 6.59 -6.05
C PHE A 530 -7.12 5.15 -6.57
N ILE A 531 -6.14 4.79 -7.42
CA ILE A 531 -5.99 3.43 -7.97
C ILE A 531 -5.83 2.40 -6.84
N MET A 532 -4.91 2.65 -5.91
CA MET A 532 -4.69 1.77 -4.77
C MET A 532 -5.92 1.70 -3.84
N SER A 533 -6.60 2.84 -3.64
CA SER A 533 -7.82 2.86 -2.84
C SER A 533 -8.91 1.97 -3.44
N ARG A 534 -9.05 1.94 -4.77
CA ARG A 534 -9.97 1.06 -5.50
C ARG A 534 -9.54 -0.41 -5.52
N ILE A 535 -8.25 -0.69 -5.52
CA ILE A 535 -7.71 -2.04 -5.34
C ILE A 535 -8.14 -2.60 -3.98
N LEU A 536 -7.99 -1.83 -2.90
CA LEU A 536 -8.40 -2.27 -1.56
C LEU A 536 -9.90 -2.44 -1.42
N GLU A 537 -10.68 -1.56 -2.08
CA GLU A 537 -12.13 -1.70 -2.15
C GLU A 537 -12.51 -3.06 -2.75
N ASN A 538 -11.84 -3.48 -3.84
CA ASN A 538 -12.02 -4.80 -4.43
C ASN A 538 -11.65 -5.92 -3.44
N LEU A 539 -10.49 -5.84 -2.80
CA LEU A 539 -10.01 -6.87 -1.86
C LEU A 539 -10.95 -7.05 -0.66
N HIS A 540 -11.41 -5.95 -0.05
CA HIS A 540 -12.37 -6.02 1.05
C HIS A 540 -13.75 -6.54 0.61
N ALA A 541 -14.19 -6.18 -0.60
CA ALA A 541 -15.43 -6.71 -1.16
C ALA A 541 -15.33 -8.22 -1.46
N ASP A 542 -14.19 -8.69 -1.94
CA ASP A 542 -13.96 -10.13 -2.20
C ASP A 542 -13.85 -10.94 -0.90
N GLU A 543 -13.14 -10.41 0.10
CA GLU A 543 -13.09 -10.99 1.45
C GLU A 543 -14.51 -11.11 2.05
N ALA A 544 -15.29 -10.03 2.01
CA ALA A 544 -16.67 -10.03 2.47
C ALA A 544 -17.54 -11.01 1.68
N SER A 545 -17.41 -11.05 0.36
CA SER A 545 -18.11 -11.98 -0.53
C SER A 545 -17.84 -13.44 -0.17
N THR A 546 -16.59 -13.78 0.11
CA THR A 546 -16.19 -15.13 0.52
C THR A 546 -16.93 -15.56 1.79
N TYR A 547 -16.98 -14.71 2.81
CA TYR A 547 -17.72 -15.03 4.04
C TYR A 547 -19.25 -15.06 3.84
N TYR A 548 -19.81 -14.14 3.04
CA TYR A 548 -21.25 -14.16 2.73
C TYR A 548 -21.68 -15.41 1.97
N LYS A 549 -20.84 -15.96 1.08
CA LYS A 549 -21.07 -17.26 0.42
C LYS A 549 -21.13 -18.39 1.44
N ILE A 550 -20.18 -18.41 2.38
CA ILE A 550 -20.09 -19.47 3.40
C ILE A 550 -21.34 -19.51 4.26
N ILE A 551 -21.88 -18.36 4.66
CA ILE A 551 -23.12 -18.29 5.48
C ILE A 551 -24.42 -18.38 4.65
N GLY A 552 -24.33 -18.65 3.35
CA GLY A 552 -25.48 -18.83 2.46
C GLY A 552 -26.15 -17.56 1.95
N GLU A 553 -25.60 -16.37 2.21
CA GLU A 553 -26.10 -15.09 1.69
C GLU A 553 -25.53 -14.79 0.28
N ASN A 554 -25.76 -15.70 -0.67
CA ASN A 554 -25.20 -15.65 -2.02
C ASN A 554 -25.54 -14.35 -2.77
N ASP A 555 -26.75 -13.79 -2.58
CA ASP A 555 -27.17 -12.56 -3.24
C ASP A 555 -26.31 -11.34 -2.86
N LYS A 556 -25.88 -11.26 -1.60
CA LYS A 556 -24.98 -10.21 -1.11
C LYS A 556 -23.55 -10.47 -1.55
N ALA A 557 -23.12 -11.73 -1.53
CA ALA A 557 -21.79 -12.09 -1.99
C ALA A 557 -21.59 -11.78 -3.47
N GLU A 558 -22.55 -12.15 -4.32
CA GLU A 558 -22.53 -11.79 -5.74
C GLU A 558 -22.51 -10.28 -5.95
N GLU A 559 -23.27 -9.53 -5.14
CA GLU A 559 -23.27 -8.07 -5.17
C GLU A 559 -21.92 -7.47 -4.83
N LEU A 560 -21.30 -7.89 -3.73
CA LEU A 560 -19.97 -7.42 -3.34
C LEU A 560 -18.90 -7.82 -4.36
N THR A 561 -18.96 -9.04 -4.90
CA THR A 561 -18.06 -9.48 -5.99
C THR A 561 -18.16 -8.54 -7.19
N ASP A 562 -19.36 -8.20 -7.60
CA ASP A 562 -19.62 -7.30 -8.73
C ASP A 562 -19.21 -5.86 -8.41
N MET A 563 -19.45 -5.36 -7.19
CA MET A 563 -19.00 -4.03 -6.77
C MET A 563 -17.47 -3.94 -6.74
N GLY A 564 -16.78 -4.98 -6.25
CA GLY A 564 -15.32 -5.07 -6.29
C GLY A 564 -14.78 -5.01 -7.71
N LYS A 565 -15.42 -5.69 -8.67
CA LYS A 565 -15.04 -5.62 -10.09
C LYS A 565 -15.21 -4.23 -10.69
N LEU A 566 -16.28 -3.52 -10.33
CA LEU A 566 -16.48 -2.12 -10.74
C LEU A 566 -15.36 -1.22 -10.19
N ALA A 567 -14.96 -1.41 -8.93
CA ALA A 567 -13.86 -0.67 -8.33
C ALA A 567 -12.55 -0.92 -9.08
N LEU A 568 -12.21 -2.18 -9.33
CA LEU A 568 -10.98 -2.56 -10.03
C LEU A 568 -10.96 -2.07 -11.49
N ALA A 569 -12.08 -2.16 -12.20
CA ALA A 569 -12.22 -1.59 -13.54
C ALA A 569 -12.00 -0.06 -13.55
N THR A 570 -12.49 0.63 -12.52
CA THR A 570 -12.29 2.07 -12.36
C THR A 570 -10.82 2.41 -12.09
N ALA A 571 -10.11 1.56 -11.34
CA ALA A 571 -8.67 1.69 -11.12
C ALA A 571 -7.89 1.58 -12.44
N TYR A 572 -8.16 0.54 -13.24
CA TYR A 572 -7.55 0.36 -14.56
C TYR A 572 -7.88 1.53 -15.52
N ALA A 573 -9.12 2.01 -15.51
CA ALA A 573 -9.51 3.16 -16.32
C ALA A 573 -8.79 4.45 -15.88
N SER A 574 -8.55 4.64 -14.57
CA SER A 574 -7.79 5.78 -14.05
C SER A 574 -6.32 5.75 -14.50
N GLU A 575 -5.68 4.58 -14.48
CA GLU A 575 -4.32 4.39 -15.02
C GLU A 575 -4.29 4.74 -16.53
N ALA A 576 -5.23 4.18 -17.29
CA ALA A 576 -5.33 4.43 -18.73
C ALA A 576 -5.46 5.93 -19.04
N GLN A 577 -6.35 6.63 -18.33
CA GLN A 577 -6.54 8.07 -18.49
C GLN A 577 -5.28 8.87 -18.21
N ALA A 578 -4.49 8.47 -17.20
CA ALA A 578 -3.23 9.14 -16.88
C ALA A 578 -2.22 8.99 -18.04
N PHE A 579 -2.01 7.77 -18.54
CA PHE A 579 -1.10 7.52 -19.67
C PHE A 579 -1.56 8.18 -20.98
N ILE A 580 -2.87 8.29 -21.22
CA ILE A 580 -3.39 8.97 -22.40
C ILE A 580 -3.11 10.46 -22.34
N ARG A 581 -3.38 11.12 -21.21
CA ARG A 581 -3.03 12.55 -21.03
C ARG A 581 -1.54 12.77 -21.25
N GLN A 582 -0.69 11.90 -20.69
CA GLN A 582 0.74 11.98 -20.96
C GLN A 582 1.08 11.78 -22.45
N SER A 583 0.43 10.83 -23.12
CA SER A 583 0.69 10.56 -24.53
C SER A 583 0.40 11.76 -25.43
N GLU A 584 -0.63 12.54 -25.12
CA GLU A 584 -0.96 13.78 -25.84
C GLU A 584 0.14 14.83 -25.66
N GLN A 585 0.66 14.99 -24.44
CA GLN A 585 1.79 15.87 -24.15
C GLN A 585 3.07 15.39 -24.86
N TRP A 586 3.34 14.09 -24.85
CA TRP A 586 4.50 13.50 -25.51
C TRP A 586 4.43 13.54 -27.03
N ALA A 587 3.24 13.44 -27.62
CA ALA A 587 3.04 13.65 -29.04
C ALA A 587 3.40 15.08 -29.45
N PHE A 588 3.01 16.08 -28.65
CA PHE A 588 3.43 17.48 -28.85
C PHE A 588 4.95 17.66 -28.71
N ARG A 589 5.58 17.07 -27.68
CA ARG A 589 7.05 17.09 -27.50
C ARG A 589 7.76 16.49 -28.71
N THR A 590 7.26 15.35 -29.20
CA THR A 590 7.83 14.66 -30.35
C THR A 590 7.72 15.49 -31.63
N GLN A 591 6.62 16.21 -31.82
CA GLN A 591 6.48 17.18 -32.90
C GLN A 591 7.56 18.27 -32.82
N LEU A 592 7.78 18.85 -31.64
CA LEU A 592 8.80 19.89 -31.44
C LEU A 592 10.22 19.37 -31.66
N GLU A 593 10.54 18.18 -31.18
CA GLU A 593 11.84 17.54 -31.40
C GLU A 593 12.11 17.32 -32.89
N ARG A 594 11.14 16.80 -33.64
CA ARG A 594 11.22 16.68 -35.11
C ARG A 594 11.48 18.04 -35.78
N SER A 595 10.70 19.06 -35.42
CA SER A 595 10.87 20.41 -35.98
C SER A 595 12.23 21.00 -35.62
N GLY A 596 12.72 20.75 -34.41
CA GLY A 596 14.04 21.15 -33.95
C GLY A 596 15.18 20.53 -34.75
N VAL A 597 15.09 19.22 -35.05
CA VAL A 597 16.04 18.52 -35.91
C VAL A 597 16.11 19.18 -37.29
N PHE A 598 14.97 19.41 -37.95
CA PHE A 598 14.99 20.00 -39.29
C PHE A 598 15.40 21.47 -39.33
N LYS A 599 15.00 22.28 -38.32
CA LYS A 599 15.48 23.67 -38.21
C LYS A 599 17.00 23.74 -38.06
N ARG A 600 17.61 22.85 -37.27
CA ARG A 600 19.07 22.80 -37.12
C ARG A 600 19.77 22.43 -38.42
N ILE A 601 19.27 21.41 -39.12
CA ILE A 601 19.74 21.00 -40.45
C ILE A 601 19.66 22.16 -41.46
N GLU A 602 18.63 23.01 -41.35
CA GLU A 602 18.43 24.18 -42.25
C GLU A 602 19.22 25.43 -41.84
N SER A 603 19.52 25.62 -40.55
CA SER A 603 20.14 26.85 -40.00
C SER A 603 21.67 26.92 -40.07
N GLN A 604 22.35 25.83 -40.40
CA GLN A 604 23.82 25.79 -40.47
C GLN A 604 24.28 25.67 -41.93
N GLU A 605 25.04 26.66 -42.41
CA GLU A 605 25.47 26.79 -43.81
C GLU A 605 26.49 25.72 -44.31
N GLU A 606 26.84 24.69 -43.52
CA GLU A 606 27.68 23.56 -43.97
C GLU A 606 26.99 22.20 -43.70
N SER A 607 26.10 21.88 -44.63
CA SER A 607 25.09 20.81 -44.68
C SER A 607 25.55 19.33 -44.72
N LEU A 608 26.75 18.96 -44.26
CA LEU A 608 27.22 17.55 -44.32
C LEU A 608 27.75 16.97 -43.00
N GLU A 609 28.29 17.76 -42.07
CA GLU A 609 28.89 17.22 -40.83
C GLU A 609 27.85 16.92 -39.74
N LEU A 610 26.78 17.73 -39.62
CA LEU A 610 25.69 17.51 -38.65
C LEU A 610 24.56 16.60 -39.15
N ALA A 611 24.50 16.32 -40.46
CA ALA A 611 23.66 15.24 -40.95
C ALA A 611 24.11 13.87 -40.38
N ASN A 612 25.35 13.76 -39.90
CA ASN A 612 25.89 12.58 -39.22
C ASN A 612 25.81 12.68 -37.68
N ASP A 613 25.11 13.66 -37.13
CA ASP A 613 24.79 13.71 -35.70
C ASP A 613 23.68 12.70 -35.40
N GLU A 614 24.08 11.43 -35.31
CA GLU A 614 23.21 10.30 -34.98
C GLU A 614 22.48 10.53 -33.65
N GLU A 615 23.05 11.30 -32.73
CA GLU A 615 22.47 11.56 -31.41
C GLU A 615 21.17 12.38 -31.50
N LEU A 616 21.10 13.39 -32.39
CA LEU A 616 19.89 14.21 -32.58
C LEU A 616 18.74 13.42 -33.20
N VAL A 617 19.06 12.57 -34.18
CA VAL A 617 18.07 11.71 -34.84
C VAL A 617 17.60 10.63 -33.88
N ASP A 618 18.52 10.00 -33.14
CA ASP A 618 18.20 9.01 -32.12
C ASP A 618 17.32 9.59 -31.02
N ARG A 619 17.56 10.83 -30.60
CA ARG A 619 16.70 11.52 -29.63
C ARG A 619 15.27 11.66 -30.15
N ALA A 620 15.10 12.12 -31.40
CA ALA A 620 13.78 12.24 -32.01
C ALA A 620 13.09 10.87 -32.15
N LEU A 621 13.82 9.82 -32.53
CA LEU A 621 13.29 8.46 -32.62
C LEU A 621 12.85 7.92 -31.26
N ARG A 622 13.67 8.08 -30.21
CA ARG A 622 13.31 7.71 -28.83
C ARG A 622 12.06 8.44 -28.35
N SER A 623 11.85 9.71 -28.73
CA SER A 623 10.62 10.44 -28.39
C SER A 623 9.38 9.86 -29.05
N HIS A 624 9.49 9.41 -30.32
CA HIS A 624 8.38 8.69 -30.99
C HIS A 624 8.07 7.38 -30.27
N ASP A 625 9.10 6.60 -29.94
CA ASP A 625 8.94 5.31 -29.26
C ASP A 625 8.32 5.49 -27.87
N SER A 626 8.79 6.47 -27.11
CA SER A 626 8.24 6.83 -25.79
C SER A 626 6.78 7.29 -25.85
N THR A 627 6.36 7.93 -26.95
CA THR A 627 4.95 8.33 -27.17
C THR A 627 4.10 7.09 -27.50
N GLY A 628 4.60 6.22 -28.37
CA GLY A 628 3.95 4.96 -28.74
C GLY A 628 3.76 4.03 -27.54
N GLU A 629 4.79 3.86 -26.70
CA GLU A 629 4.72 3.05 -25.48
C GLU A 629 3.62 3.51 -24.52
N ARG A 630 3.48 4.83 -24.30
CA ARG A 630 2.41 5.39 -23.44
C ARG A 630 1.01 5.14 -23.99
N LEU A 631 0.83 5.26 -25.29
CA LEU A 631 -0.44 4.91 -25.93
C LEU A 631 -0.74 3.41 -25.78
N LYS A 632 0.27 2.55 -25.94
CA LYS A 632 0.12 1.10 -25.76
C LYS A 632 -0.19 0.73 -24.29
N HIS A 633 0.40 1.42 -23.31
CA HIS A 633 -0.02 1.36 -21.90
C HIS A 633 -1.48 1.74 -21.71
N GLY A 634 -1.91 2.90 -22.25
CA GLY A 634 -3.31 3.32 -22.18
C GLY A 634 -4.28 2.30 -22.80
N VAL A 635 -3.90 1.66 -23.91
CA VAL A 635 -4.67 0.56 -24.53
C VAL A 635 -4.76 -0.65 -23.59
N ALA A 636 -3.63 -1.16 -23.10
CA ALA A 636 -3.59 -2.34 -22.24
C ALA A 636 -4.43 -2.14 -20.97
N SER A 637 -4.30 -0.97 -20.31
CA SER A 637 -5.08 -0.66 -19.11
C SER A 637 -6.57 -0.51 -19.40
N PHE A 638 -6.99 0.08 -20.53
CA PHE A 638 -8.43 0.11 -20.89
C PHE A 638 -8.99 -1.25 -21.31
N GLU A 639 -8.19 -2.10 -21.97
CA GLU A 639 -8.59 -3.47 -22.27
C GLU A 639 -8.80 -4.27 -20.96
N ALA A 640 -7.91 -4.09 -19.97
CA ALA A 640 -8.09 -4.65 -18.63
C ALA A 640 -9.35 -4.11 -17.93
N ALA A 641 -9.60 -2.80 -18.00
CA ALA A 641 -10.83 -2.19 -17.46
C ALA A 641 -12.10 -2.77 -18.10
N ALA A 642 -12.11 -2.91 -19.43
CA ALA A 642 -13.25 -3.46 -20.16
C ALA A 642 -13.49 -4.93 -19.82
N HIS A 643 -12.42 -5.73 -19.68
CA HIS A 643 -12.49 -7.11 -19.24
C HIS A 643 -13.10 -7.25 -17.83
N GLU A 644 -12.64 -6.45 -16.87
CA GLU A 644 -13.18 -6.47 -15.50
C GLU A 644 -14.65 -6.05 -15.46
N LEU A 645 -15.03 -4.99 -16.17
CA LEU A 645 -16.44 -4.57 -16.29
C LEU A 645 -17.31 -5.67 -16.89
N ASP A 646 -16.87 -6.31 -17.97
CA ASP A 646 -17.68 -7.32 -18.64
C ASP A 646 -17.87 -8.57 -17.76
N SER A 647 -16.95 -8.82 -16.83
CA SER A 647 -17.03 -9.93 -15.87
C SER A 647 -18.12 -9.76 -14.79
N VAL A 648 -18.76 -8.58 -14.67
CA VAL A 648 -19.87 -8.30 -13.73
C VAL A 648 -21.11 -9.11 -14.11
N LYS A 649 -21.69 -9.91 -13.19
CA LYS A 649 -22.74 -10.88 -13.53
C LYS A 649 -24.17 -10.39 -13.28
N LYS A 650 -24.42 -9.66 -12.20
CA LYS A 650 -25.77 -9.32 -11.71
C LYS A 650 -26.39 -8.26 -12.60
N LYS A 651 -27.49 -8.60 -13.29
CA LYS A 651 -28.19 -7.72 -14.23
C LYS A 651 -28.62 -6.37 -13.63
N ALA A 652 -29.04 -6.38 -12.36
CA ALA A 652 -29.43 -5.15 -11.66
C ALA A 652 -28.25 -4.18 -11.50
N ILE A 653 -27.05 -4.70 -11.18
CA ILE A 653 -25.82 -3.92 -11.06
C ILE A 653 -25.36 -3.44 -12.44
N ARG A 654 -25.35 -4.33 -13.46
CA ARG A 654 -25.03 -3.95 -14.84
C ARG A 654 -25.90 -2.80 -15.33
N LYS A 655 -27.22 -2.86 -15.07
CA LYS A 655 -28.17 -1.82 -15.46
C LYS A 655 -28.00 -0.53 -14.65
N LYS A 656 -27.83 -0.62 -13.32
CA LYS A 656 -27.68 0.54 -12.43
C LYS A 656 -26.43 1.37 -12.77
N ASN A 657 -25.35 0.70 -13.17
CA ASN A 657 -24.06 1.31 -13.47
C ASN A 657 -23.80 1.43 -14.99
N SER A 658 -24.77 1.15 -15.86
CA SER A 658 -24.61 1.22 -17.32
C SER A 658 -23.40 0.45 -17.86
N VAL A 659 -23.12 -0.74 -17.30
CA VAL A 659 -21.90 -1.53 -17.60
C VAL A 659 -21.77 -1.83 -19.10
N ASP A 660 -22.86 -2.22 -19.76
CA ASP A 660 -22.82 -2.58 -21.18
C ASP A 660 -22.44 -1.39 -22.08
N ASP A 661 -22.89 -0.18 -21.72
CA ASP A 661 -22.55 1.05 -22.44
C ASP A 661 -21.10 1.46 -22.15
N GLN A 662 -20.65 1.32 -20.90
CA GLN A 662 -19.26 1.59 -20.52
C GLN A 662 -18.27 0.66 -21.22
N VAL A 663 -18.55 -0.66 -21.30
CA VAL A 663 -17.69 -1.63 -22.01
C VAL A 663 -17.55 -1.26 -23.48
N LYS A 664 -18.67 -0.94 -24.15
CA LYS A 664 -18.64 -0.47 -25.55
C LYS A 664 -17.91 0.86 -25.70
N GLN A 665 -18.08 1.78 -24.76
CA GLN A 665 -17.38 3.06 -24.77
C GLN A 665 -15.87 2.84 -24.67
N LEU A 666 -15.41 1.98 -23.76
CA LEU A 666 -14.01 1.59 -23.64
C LEU A 666 -13.48 0.92 -24.90
N GLN A 667 -14.25 0.01 -25.52
CA GLN A 667 -13.89 -0.60 -26.81
C GLN A 667 -13.72 0.46 -27.91
N GLY A 668 -14.61 1.47 -27.97
CA GLY A 668 -14.49 2.60 -28.88
C GLY A 668 -13.23 3.43 -28.63
N VAL A 669 -12.90 3.68 -27.36
CA VAL A 669 -11.68 4.40 -26.95
C VAL A 669 -10.43 3.58 -27.29
N VAL A 670 -10.40 2.27 -27.03
CA VAL A 670 -9.29 1.37 -27.40
C VAL A 670 -9.04 1.42 -28.90
N MET A 671 -10.09 1.35 -29.73
CA MET A 671 -9.95 1.45 -31.19
C MET A 671 -9.42 2.83 -31.62
N LYS A 672 -9.88 3.91 -30.99
CA LYS A 672 -9.31 5.25 -31.21
C LYS A 672 -7.81 5.27 -30.89
N LEU A 673 -7.39 4.71 -29.76
CA LEU A 673 -5.99 4.68 -29.34
C LEU A 673 -5.12 3.78 -30.22
N LYS A 674 -5.63 2.64 -30.70
CA LYS A 674 -4.96 1.83 -31.74
C LYS A 674 -4.71 2.64 -33.01
N GLY A 675 -5.68 3.47 -33.40
CA GLY A 675 -5.47 4.47 -34.47
C GLY A 675 -4.37 5.48 -34.14
N ASP A 676 -4.34 5.98 -32.90
CA ASP A 676 -3.30 6.90 -32.43
C ASP A 676 -1.90 6.28 -32.45
N ILE A 677 -1.76 5.00 -32.08
CA ILE A 677 -0.50 4.25 -32.13
C ILE A 677 -0.01 4.15 -33.57
N SER A 678 -0.84 3.62 -34.49
CA SER A 678 -0.47 3.47 -35.90
C SER A 678 -0.09 4.82 -36.52
N ARG A 679 -0.78 5.90 -36.12
CA ARG A 679 -0.47 7.26 -36.59
C ARG A 679 0.87 7.79 -36.06
N ILE A 680 1.21 7.56 -34.79
CA ILE A 680 2.53 7.96 -34.24
C ILE A 680 3.66 7.12 -34.85
N GLU A 681 3.45 5.83 -35.08
CA GLU A 681 4.40 4.97 -35.80
C GLU A 681 4.57 5.40 -37.26
N ALA A 682 3.49 5.87 -37.90
CA ALA A 682 3.57 6.49 -39.20
C ALA A 682 4.33 7.81 -39.17
N ALA A 683 4.16 8.63 -38.14
CA ALA A 683 4.88 9.88 -37.95
C ALA A 683 6.39 9.65 -37.81
N LYS A 684 6.79 8.58 -37.11
CA LYS A 684 8.18 8.11 -37.02
C LYS A 684 8.74 7.73 -38.39
N SER A 685 7.98 6.94 -39.15
CA SER A 685 8.36 6.53 -40.51
C SER A 685 8.46 7.75 -41.44
N ASP A 686 7.52 8.70 -41.33
CA ASP A 686 7.50 9.92 -42.12
C ASP A 686 8.70 10.84 -41.80
N PHE A 687 9.08 10.96 -40.53
CA PHE A 687 10.30 11.66 -40.09
C PHE A 687 11.55 11.05 -40.73
N LEU A 688 11.71 9.72 -40.66
CA LEU A 688 12.84 9.02 -41.29
C LEU A 688 12.85 9.21 -42.81
N ALA A 689 11.67 9.24 -43.44
CA ALA A 689 11.55 9.46 -44.87
C ALA A 689 12.07 10.85 -45.29
N GLU A 690 11.64 11.90 -44.58
CA GLU A 690 12.10 13.27 -44.83
C GLU A 690 13.59 13.44 -44.53
N PHE A 691 14.09 12.82 -43.45
CA PHE A 691 15.50 12.85 -43.09
C PHE A 691 16.37 12.19 -44.17
N HIS A 692 16.02 10.98 -44.63
CA HIS A 692 16.75 10.30 -45.70
C HIS A 692 16.63 11.02 -47.05
N SER A 693 15.49 11.67 -47.32
CA SER A 693 15.32 12.51 -48.51
C SER A 693 16.28 13.70 -48.49
N LYS A 694 16.40 14.40 -47.36
CA LYS A 694 17.34 15.54 -47.20
C LYS A 694 18.81 15.09 -47.27
N LYS A 695 19.13 13.85 -46.86
CA LYS A 695 20.45 13.22 -47.05
C LYS A 695 20.74 12.76 -48.49
N GLY A 696 19.76 12.77 -49.38
CA GLY A 696 19.89 12.27 -50.75
C GLY A 696 19.75 10.74 -50.92
N ASP A 697 19.34 10.00 -49.88
CA ASP A 697 19.06 8.55 -49.96
C ASP A 697 17.60 8.31 -50.38
N SER A 698 17.36 8.42 -51.69
CA SER A 698 16.03 8.29 -52.30
C SER A 698 15.42 6.89 -52.10
N THR A 699 16.24 5.84 -51.96
CA THR A 699 15.76 4.46 -51.79
C THR A 699 15.19 4.26 -50.40
N LYS A 700 15.91 4.68 -49.35
CA LYS A 700 15.39 4.62 -47.97
C LYS A 700 14.22 5.56 -47.76
N ALA A 701 14.29 6.78 -48.30
CA ALA A 701 13.21 7.75 -48.21
C ALA A 701 11.89 7.19 -48.78
N ARG A 702 11.94 6.57 -49.97
CA ARG A 702 10.76 5.93 -50.58
C ARG A 702 10.19 4.79 -49.75
N ARG A 703 11.06 3.93 -49.19
CA ARG A 703 10.63 2.82 -48.32
C ARG A 703 9.87 3.36 -47.10
N TYR A 704 10.41 4.37 -46.44
CA TYR A 704 9.79 4.95 -45.25
C TYR A 704 8.49 5.72 -45.55
N PHE A 705 8.39 6.45 -46.68
CA PHE A 705 7.11 7.03 -47.10
C PHE A 705 6.03 5.98 -47.39
N THR A 706 6.43 4.82 -47.94
CA THR A 706 5.50 3.71 -48.17
C THR A 706 5.01 3.14 -46.84
N GLN A 707 5.93 2.90 -45.88
CA GLN A 707 5.59 2.43 -44.53
C GLN A 707 4.67 3.42 -43.80
N ALA A 708 4.96 4.73 -43.87
CA ALA A 708 4.10 5.76 -43.29
C ALA A 708 2.69 5.75 -43.90
N THR A 709 2.57 5.52 -45.22
CA THR A 709 1.28 5.43 -45.91
C THR A 709 0.46 4.25 -45.40
N ASP A 710 1.07 3.08 -45.26
CA ASP A 710 0.39 1.85 -44.82
C ASP A 710 -0.11 2.00 -43.37
N LEU A 711 0.73 2.52 -42.48
CA LEU A 711 0.39 2.77 -41.07
C LEU A 711 -0.70 3.86 -40.92
N LEU A 712 -0.68 4.92 -41.72
CA LEU A 712 -1.76 5.93 -41.70
C LEU A 712 -3.09 5.34 -42.19
N ARG A 713 -3.08 4.43 -43.16
CA ARG A 713 -4.31 3.74 -43.61
C ARG A 713 -4.85 2.79 -42.55
N GLU A 714 -3.98 2.10 -41.83
CA GLU A 714 -4.37 1.31 -40.66
C GLU A 714 -5.01 2.20 -39.58
N ALA A 715 -4.41 3.35 -39.30
CA ALA A 715 -4.99 4.33 -38.37
C ALA A 715 -6.39 4.79 -38.79
N VAL A 716 -6.61 5.09 -40.08
CA VAL A 716 -7.94 5.43 -40.63
C VAL A 716 -8.96 4.31 -40.39
N GLY A 717 -8.56 3.05 -40.60
CA GLY A 717 -9.41 1.90 -40.32
C GLY A 717 -9.87 1.85 -38.87
N ASN A 718 -8.92 2.00 -37.94
CA ASN A 718 -9.19 1.99 -36.50
C ASN A 718 -10.09 3.16 -36.06
N TYR A 719 -9.84 4.39 -36.53
CA TYR A 719 -10.72 5.52 -36.23
C TYR A 719 -12.13 5.34 -36.80
N THR A 720 -12.26 4.77 -37.99
CA THR A 720 -13.58 4.53 -38.60
C THR A 720 -14.41 3.56 -37.76
N VAL A 721 -13.79 2.48 -37.26
CA VAL A 721 -14.44 1.53 -36.34
C VAL A 721 -14.82 2.24 -35.03
N ALA A 722 -13.91 3.02 -34.44
CA ALA A 722 -14.19 3.77 -33.22
C ALA A 722 -15.36 4.75 -33.38
N ALA A 723 -15.43 5.51 -34.48
CA ALA A 723 -16.52 6.43 -34.77
C ALA A 723 -17.88 5.71 -34.88
N GLN A 724 -17.91 4.54 -35.52
CA GLN A 724 -19.12 3.70 -35.60
C GLN A 724 -19.58 3.24 -34.21
N VAL A 725 -18.66 2.84 -33.33
CA VAL A 725 -18.97 2.43 -31.95
C VAL A 725 -19.59 3.59 -31.17
N PHE A 726 -18.99 4.78 -31.21
CA PHE A 726 -19.55 5.96 -30.52
C PHE A 726 -20.91 6.39 -31.10
N GLN A 727 -21.10 6.26 -32.41
CA GLN A 727 -22.40 6.52 -33.04
C GLN A 727 -23.48 5.56 -32.56
N GLN A 728 -23.15 4.27 -32.37
CA GLN A 728 -24.08 3.28 -31.82
C GLN A 728 -24.45 3.55 -30.36
N LEU A 729 -23.55 4.17 -29.60
CA LEU A 729 -23.77 4.60 -28.21
C LEU A 729 -24.57 5.91 -28.09
N GLY A 730 -24.81 6.60 -29.21
CA GLY A 730 -25.47 7.92 -29.20
C GLY A 730 -24.55 9.08 -28.82
N ASP A 731 -23.24 8.84 -28.65
CA ASP A 731 -22.24 9.90 -28.45
C ASP A 731 -21.82 10.50 -29.81
N LEU A 732 -22.75 11.29 -30.37
CA LEU A 732 -22.58 11.90 -31.69
C LEU A 732 -21.39 12.88 -31.75
N GLN A 733 -21.05 13.52 -30.62
CA GLN A 733 -19.94 14.47 -30.56
C GLN A 733 -18.60 13.74 -30.68
N THR A 734 -18.38 12.69 -29.89
CA THR A 734 -17.15 11.88 -29.97
C THR A 734 -17.07 11.15 -31.32
N ALA A 735 -18.19 10.62 -31.83
CA ALA A 735 -18.24 10.00 -33.14
C ALA A 735 -17.79 10.96 -34.26
N GLN A 736 -18.29 12.19 -34.27
CA GLN A 736 -17.89 13.22 -35.25
C GLN A 736 -16.42 13.62 -35.10
N ALA A 737 -15.93 13.76 -33.86
CA ALA A 737 -14.53 14.10 -33.61
C ALA A 737 -13.57 13.02 -34.14
N VAL A 738 -13.88 11.75 -33.87
CA VAL A 738 -13.07 10.62 -34.34
C VAL A 738 -13.17 10.43 -35.86
N ASP A 739 -14.35 10.62 -36.45
CA ASP A 739 -14.53 10.60 -37.90
C ASP A 739 -13.76 11.74 -38.61
N SER A 740 -13.75 12.93 -38.02
CA SER A 740 -12.92 14.04 -38.51
C SER A 740 -11.44 13.67 -38.46
N LYS A 741 -10.99 13.00 -37.38
CA LYS A 741 -9.61 12.52 -37.24
C LYS A 741 -9.26 11.46 -38.30
N ALA A 742 -10.19 10.56 -38.62
CA ALA A 742 -10.04 9.61 -39.73
C ALA A 742 -9.84 10.33 -41.07
N ARG A 743 -10.68 11.33 -41.38
CA ARG A 743 -10.57 12.12 -42.62
C ARG A 743 -9.24 12.87 -42.73
N THR A 744 -8.81 13.53 -41.65
CA THR A 744 -7.52 14.20 -41.59
C THR A 744 -6.36 13.22 -41.80
N THR A 745 -6.43 12.04 -41.19
CA THR A 745 -5.41 10.99 -41.32
C THR A 745 -5.35 10.41 -42.75
N ASP A 746 -6.50 10.25 -43.42
CA ASP A 746 -6.56 9.84 -44.83
C ASP A 746 -5.89 10.85 -45.76
N LEU A 747 -6.09 12.16 -45.51
CA LEU A 747 -5.39 13.21 -46.26
C LEU A 747 -3.86 13.11 -46.08
N LEU A 748 -3.39 12.89 -44.85
CA LEU A 748 -1.97 12.68 -44.57
C LEU A 748 -1.42 11.42 -45.28
N ALA A 749 -2.20 10.34 -45.31
CA ALA A 749 -1.80 9.10 -46.00
C ALA A 749 -1.60 9.35 -47.51
N ARG A 750 -2.48 10.14 -48.13
CA ARG A 750 -2.35 10.54 -49.54
C ARG A 750 -1.11 11.39 -49.78
N VAL A 751 -0.83 12.36 -48.90
CA VAL A 751 0.38 13.19 -49.00
C VAL A 751 1.66 12.36 -48.91
N SER A 752 1.76 11.43 -47.95
CA SER A 752 2.93 10.55 -47.82
C SER A 752 3.07 9.61 -49.02
N TRP A 753 1.96 9.11 -49.58
CA TRP A 753 1.98 8.32 -50.81
C TRP A 753 2.47 9.13 -52.02
N GLU A 754 1.95 10.34 -52.21
CA GLU A 754 2.37 11.26 -53.27
C GLU A 754 3.87 11.60 -53.17
N ASN A 755 4.38 11.83 -51.96
CA ASN A 755 5.81 12.03 -51.72
C ASN A 755 6.65 10.82 -52.13
N GLY A 756 6.17 9.60 -51.85
CA GLY A 756 6.79 8.38 -52.34
C GLY A 756 6.85 8.29 -53.87
N GLN A 757 5.79 8.75 -54.57
CA GLN A 757 5.76 8.81 -56.03
C GLN A 757 6.69 9.90 -56.60
N ARG A 758 6.74 11.07 -55.97
CA ARG A 758 7.65 12.16 -56.37
C ARG A 758 9.09 11.71 -56.32
N ILE A 759 9.51 11.07 -55.23
CA ILE A 759 10.87 10.53 -55.10
C ILE A 759 11.14 9.47 -56.17
N ALA A 760 10.17 8.60 -56.47
CA ALA A 760 10.30 7.62 -57.55
C ALA A 760 10.48 8.28 -58.94
N ASN A 761 9.92 9.47 -59.13
CA ASN A 761 10.03 10.28 -60.33
C ASN A 761 11.19 11.30 -60.30
N ASN A 762 12.13 11.17 -59.35
CA ASN A 762 13.24 12.11 -59.12
C ASN A 762 12.79 13.57 -58.87
N GLN A 763 11.63 13.76 -58.25
CA GLN A 763 11.10 15.04 -57.82
C GLN A 763 11.23 15.18 -56.29
N PRO A 764 11.50 16.39 -55.76
CA PRO A 764 11.56 16.61 -54.33
C PRO A 764 10.18 16.38 -53.68
N PRO A 765 10.12 15.78 -52.48
CA PRO A 765 8.87 15.66 -51.73
C PRO A 765 8.38 17.02 -51.22
N THR A 766 7.07 17.13 -50.95
CA THR A 766 6.52 18.24 -50.19
C THR A 766 6.75 17.98 -48.70
N TYR A 767 7.60 18.79 -48.06
CA TYR A 767 7.81 18.74 -46.62
C TYR A 767 6.59 19.30 -45.87
N LYS A 768 6.23 18.68 -44.75
CA LYS A 768 5.07 19.09 -43.95
C LYS A 768 5.33 20.40 -43.22
N GLY A 769 4.34 21.30 -43.22
CA GLY A 769 4.34 22.51 -42.40
C GLY A 769 3.80 22.26 -41.00
N ASP A 770 3.74 23.31 -40.17
CA ASP A 770 3.30 23.21 -38.77
C ASP A 770 1.87 22.66 -38.63
N THR A 771 0.99 23.00 -39.58
CA THR A 771 -0.40 22.52 -39.62
C THR A 771 -0.50 21.02 -39.90
N GLU A 772 0.26 20.51 -40.85
CA GLU A 772 0.30 19.09 -41.20
C GLU A 772 1.02 18.27 -40.12
N LEU A 773 2.02 18.85 -39.46
CA LEU A 773 2.67 18.24 -38.30
C LEU A 773 1.71 18.17 -37.09
N ALA A 774 0.97 19.24 -36.80
CA ALA A 774 -0.05 19.20 -35.75
C ALA A 774 -1.13 18.14 -36.05
N ALA A 775 -1.55 18.01 -37.30
CA ALA A 775 -2.46 16.95 -37.73
C ALA A 775 -1.85 15.53 -37.56
N LEU A 776 -0.57 15.37 -37.90
CA LEU A 776 0.12 14.08 -37.81
C LEU A 776 0.32 13.63 -36.35
N TYR A 777 0.73 14.53 -35.45
CA TYR A 777 1.01 14.18 -34.05
C TYR A 777 -0.21 14.30 -33.12
N LEU A 778 -1.00 15.38 -33.23
CA LEU A 778 -2.11 15.69 -32.31
C LEU A 778 -3.47 15.26 -32.86
N GLY A 779 -3.66 15.37 -34.18
CA GLY A 779 -4.83 14.79 -34.87
C GLY A 779 -6.00 15.72 -35.01
N GLY A 780 -5.81 16.99 -34.61
CA GLY A 780 -6.61 18.10 -35.07
C GLY A 780 -5.93 18.80 -36.23
N THR A 781 -6.72 19.38 -37.13
CA THR A 781 -6.27 20.54 -37.89
C THR A 781 -6.17 21.68 -36.86
N GLY A 782 -4.98 22.25 -36.67
CA GLY A 782 -4.80 23.34 -35.70
C GLY A 782 -5.92 24.37 -35.84
N SER A 783 -6.66 24.59 -34.76
CA SER A 783 -7.49 25.79 -34.64
C SER A 783 -6.52 26.97 -34.60
N GLU A 784 -6.66 27.88 -35.56
CA GLU A 784 -6.15 29.26 -35.44
C GLU A 784 -6.61 29.91 -34.13
#